data_AF-A0A7T5VFB8-F1
#
_entry.id   AF-A0A7T5VFB8-F1
#
_cell.length_a   1.000
_cell.length_b   1.000
_cell.length_c   1.000
_cell.angle_alpha   90.00
_cell.angle_beta   90.00
_cell.angle_gamma   90.00
#
_symmetry.space_group_name_H-M   'P 1'
#
loop_
_entity.id
_entity.type
_entity.pdbx_description
1 polymer ?
#
loop_
_entity_poly.entity_id
_entity_poly.type
_entity_poly.pdbx_seq_one_letter_code
_entity_poly.pdbx_strand_id
1 'polypeptide(L)'
;MRYIADLHIHSHYSRATSKASTLHGLAAWAAVKGINVVGTGDFTHPGWFAHLQECLEPAEPGFFRLKADQIIDMSPVLPMGIRPALSPASIRFVLSAEISSIYKRDGKVRKIHNLLYVPDFHAARQINATLATLGNISADGRPILGLDSRLLLEILLERSEAGFLVPAHIWTPWFSVFGSKSGFDSIEECFGDLSHHIFALETGLSSDPEMNRMVSALDRFTLLSNSDCHSPAKLGREANIFNTGLDFFSLRSAVESPVNQDGQQVFTGTVEFYPEGGKYHCDGHRRCQICLEPQESRKLNNLCPACGKPLTIGVLHRVLELADREKPVYPPGSPQVHSLIPLQEMIAELLDCGPNTKKVQNSYVRLINTFGSEFTLLLETPVEDIQTRGSSLLAEAIRRVRANQVLRRPGYDGEFGVIQVFSGDERARLCGQGNLFASAVTSEQRKKAGKRTRTALDPVPMDDIPTPAKRSRVSLNSEQQQAVDSTAALIVVQAGPGTGKTHTLVSRVQCVAGSGAIPCTVITFTNKAAAEVRERISRDIPDQSGSVTVATFHGYCLGHLRRFRPELKVAGPEERMLVLEELQPDWSARDREAFSRLLSRFFSQLESGTENSVVQRYVQTLDERSLIDIEAVVSRTVELLHVDGPEAETIRRATGHLFVDEFQDVNAAQYRLIALLARTSTVFAIGDPDQAIYGFRGSDPRWFHTFRDDLHPEVHRLFRNYRSGVSIVRAAEQLIAHNDHPLPLVEMEACNNLQGTLYVQRCAHPEQEAAFIADNIEVHLGGTSHRSIERDDRIEASAVSFRDIGVLYRTSAQAAAIGAVLSRRGIPFQVVDLEAYYTKGDCRLLYFWILALTGLAEFSQLMFLVRQEPGIDEQVVDRLRTHFRTPGLRAGISLSHMTDWLHGTDDAACARLCLFAAEMQSLVDTQPVASILQALVEHYLLAADHPDMQRLIESAVATDLPLTDFAAHLLQYSDSIIYDPRAEAITLCTLHAAKGLEFPLVFITGLEDGLLPLYMGSSIDGEDGEQQLEEERRLLYVGLTRATTTLFLTWCKERSRYGGPLRPCTPSRFLQELPAASFTNLPTPEPIRSRTSRPRQLSLFS
;
A
#
# COMPACT_ATOMS: atom_id res chain seq x y z
N MET A 1 39.89 13.20 -16.92
CA MET A 1 39.19 14.11 -17.85
C MET A 1 38.21 14.92 -17.02
N ARG A 2 38.20 16.25 -17.16
CA ARG A 2 37.24 17.08 -16.42
C ARG A 2 35.88 17.09 -17.12
N TYR A 3 34.80 16.82 -16.38
CA TYR A 3 33.43 16.85 -16.89
C TYR A 3 32.41 17.22 -15.81
N ILE A 4 31.23 17.69 -16.23
CA ILE A 4 30.10 18.04 -15.35
C ILE A 4 29.00 16.99 -15.48
N ALA A 5 28.40 16.61 -14.35
CA ALA A 5 27.30 15.65 -14.29
C ALA A 5 26.11 16.13 -13.48
N ASP A 6 24.90 15.83 -13.94
CA ASP A 6 23.64 16.06 -13.22
C ASP A 6 22.87 14.73 -13.16
N LEU A 7 22.81 14.14 -11.96
CA LEU A 7 22.54 12.71 -11.76
C LEU A 7 21.15 12.42 -11.18
N HIS A 8 20.37 13.43 -10.80
CA HIS A 8 19.00 13.28 -10.30
C HIS A 8 18.01 13.95 -11.24
N ILE A 9 17.41 13.13 -12.11
CA ILE A 9 16.56 13.56 -13.22
C ILE A 9 15.27 12.74 -13.21
N HIS A 10 14.18 13.35 -13.66
CA HIS A 10 12.93 12.65 -13.91
C HIS A 10 12.52 12.68 -15.39
N SER A 11 11.98 11.55 -15.83
CA SER A 11 11.40 11.37 -17.16
C SER A 11 10.02 12.01 -17.27
N HIS A 12 9.48 12.07 -18.49
CA HIS A 12 8.10 12.49 -18.74
C HIS A 12 7.02 11.52 -18.22
N TYR A 13 7.41 10.34 -17.71
CA TYR A 13 6.52 9.39 -17.02
C TYR A 13 6.37 9.70 -15.52
N SER A 14 7.27 10.48 -14.94
CA SER A 14 7.10 10.98 -13.58
C SER A 14 6.01 12.05 -13.49
N ARG A 15 5.30 12.11 -12.37
CA ARG A 15 4.36 13.20 -12.12
C ARG A 15 5.07 14.56 -12.12
N ALA A 16 4.31 15.59 -12.50
CA ALA A 16 4.74 16.99 -12.43
C ALA A 16 5.95 17.36 -13.32
N THR A 17 6.38 16.48 -14.23
CA THR A 17 7.44 16.76 -15.20
C THR A 17 6.92 17.33 -16.51
N SER A 18 7.81 17.96 -17.27
CA SER A 18 7.51 18.47 -18.61
C SER A 18 7.41 17.31 -19.61
N LYS A 19 6.49 17.42 -20.58
CA LYS A 19 6.49 16.52 -21.76
C LYS A 19 7.80 16.58 -22.56
N ALA A 20 8.58 17.65 -22.38
CA ALA A 20 9.89 17.79 -23.00
C ALA A 20 10.99 16.97 -22.30
N SER A 21 10.73 16.37 -21.13
CA SER A 21 11.65 15.49 -20.39
C SER A 21 11.82 14.12 -21.08
N THR A 22 12.20 14.15 -22.36
CA THR A 22 12.62 13.01 -23.16
C THR A 22 14.15 12.97 -23.22
N LEU A 23 14.75 11.85 -23.65
CA LEU A 23 16.21 11.74 -23.79
C LEU A 23 16.77 12.83 -24.73
N HIS A 24 16.03 13.15 -25.80
CA HIS A 24 16.38 14.20 -26.74
C HIS A 24 16.38 15.59 -26.09
N GLY A 25 15.33 15.90 -25.32
CA GLY A 25 15.24 17.17 -24.58
C GLY A 25 16.35 17.31 -23.55
N LEU A 26 16.66 16.22 -22.81
CA LEU A 26 17.74 16.18 -21.84
C LEU A 26 19.10 16.37 -22.49
N ALA A 27 19.42 15.64 -23.57
CA ALA A 27 20.69 15.79 -24.30
C ALA A 27 20.85 17.19 -24.89
N ALA A 28 19.80 17.76 -25.48
CA ALA A 28 19.83 19.08 -26.08
C ALA A 28 20.09 20.18 -25.04
N TRP A 29 19.40 20.14 -23.90
CA TRP A 29 19.61 21.12 -22.83
C TRP A 29 20.91 20.89 -22.07
N ALA A 30 21.36 19.65 -21.87
CA ALA A 30 22.68 19.35 -21.31
C ALA A 30 23.80 20.00 -22.14
N ALA A 31 23.72 19.93 -23.47
CA ALA A 31 24.65 20.58 -24.36
C ALA A 31 24.66 22.12 -24.22
N VAL A 32 23.49 22.74 -24.07
CA VAL A 32 23.36 24.20 -23.81
C VAL A 32 23.96 24.58 -22.45
N LYS A 33 23.76 23.74 -21.44
CA LYS A 33 24.26 23.98 -20.08
C LYS A 33 25.77 23.75 -19.98
N GLY A 34 26.34 22.86 -20.79
CA GLY A 34 27.72 22.41 -20.65
C GLY A 34 27.86 21.17 -19.76
N ILE A 35 26.79 20.39 -19.60
CA ILE A 35 26.77 19.13 -18.84
C ILE A 35 27.19 18.00 -19.77
N ASN A 36 28.03 17.09 -19.30
CA ASN A 36 28.53 15.97 -20.09
C ASN A 36 27.82 14.66 -19.78
N VAL A 37 27.47 14.43 -18.50
CA VAL A 37 26.82 13.20 -18.03
C VAL A 37 25.49 13.53 -17.37
N VAL A 38 24.42 12.81 -17.74
CA VAL A 38 23.07 13.05 -17.22
C VAL A 38 22.47 11.74 -16.73
N GLY A 39 21.77 11.76 -15.60
CA GLY A 39 20.95 10.62 -15.19
C GLY A 39 19.80 10.38 -16.18
N THR A 40 19.49 9.13 -16.53
CA THR A 40 18.30 8.84 -17.33
C THR A 40 16.99 9.14 -16.60
N GLY A 41 17.00 9.01 -15.27
CA GLY A 41 15.79 8.98 -14.47
C GLY A 41 14.92 7.75 -14.72
N ASP A 42 14.12 7.39 -13.72
CA ASP A 42 12.94 6.52 -13.80
C ASP A 42 13.12 5.18 -14.56
N PHE A 43 14.29 4.55 -14.56
CA PHE A 43 14.47 3.26 -15.28
C PHE A 43 13.52 2.15 -14.81
N THR A 44 12.87 2.31 -13.66
CA THR A 44 11.87 1.39 -13.12
C THR A 44 10.55 1.40 -13.89
N HIS A 45 10.20 2.49 -14.56
CA HIS A 45 8.94 2.57 -15.29
C HIS A 45 9.03 1.74 -16.58
N PRO A 46 8.21 0.69 -16.79
CA PRO A 46 8.37 -0.24 -17.92
C PRO A 46 8.34 0.43 -19.29
N GLY A 47 7.44 1.41 -19.48
CA GLY A 47 7.35 2.16 -20.74
C GLY A 47 8.55 3.08 -20.98
N TRP A 48 9.16 3.60 -19.91
CA TRP A 48 10.37 4.43 -20.05
C TRP A 48 11.58 3.54 -20.28
N PHE A 49 11.68 2.44 -19.55
CA PHE A 49 12.74 1.44 -19.70
C PHE A 49 12.83 0.91 -21.14
N ALA A 50 11.69 0.57 -21.74
CA ALA A 50 11.64 0.17 -23.16
C ALA A 50 12.17 1.28 -24.08
N HIS A 51 11.77 2.53 -23.84
CA HIS A 51 12.27 3.69 -24.60
C HIS A 51 13.77 3.94 -24.40
N LEU A 52 14.30 3.73 -23.19
CA LEU A 52 15.74 3.79 -22.92
C LEU A 52 16.49 2.75 -23.77
N GLN A 53 16.01 1.51 -23.81
CA GLN A 53 16.62 0.44 -24.62
C GLN A 53 16.52 0.71 -26.13
N GLU A 54 15.42 1.32 -26.56
CA GLU A 54 15.21 1.70 -27.96
C GLU A 54 16.16 2.82 -28.39
N CYS A 55 16.34 3.86 -27.58
CA CYS A 55 17.05 5.07 -27.98
C CYS A 55 18.54 5.09 -27.60
N LEU A 56 18.97 4.29 -26.63
CA LEU A 56 20.35 4.32 -26.12
C LEU A 56 21.21 3.16 -26.63
N GLU A 57 22.49 3.43 -26.84
CA GLU A 57 23.54 2.44 -27.08
C GLU A 57 24.70 2.63 -26.09
N PRO A 58 25.45 1.56 -25.75
CA PRO A 58 26.66 1.68 -24.94
C PRO A 58 27.69 2.60 -25.59
N ALA A 59 28.35 3.45 -24.80
CA ALA A 59 29.39 4.38 -25.25
C ALA A 59 30.74 4.10 -24.58
N GLU A 60 30.75 4.05 -23.24
CA GLU A 60 31.87 3.66 -22.39
C GLU A 60 31.35 2.66 -21.35
N PRO A 61 32.20 1.92 -20.60
CA PRO A 61 31.74 0.98 -19.60
C PRO A 61 30.73 1.60 -18.63
N GLY A 62 29.48 1.15 -18.71
CA GLY A 62 28.34 1.62 -17.93
C GLY A 62 27.75 2.99 -18.28
N PHE A 63 28.26 3.66 -19.32
CA PHE A 63 27.67 4.88 -19.87
C PHE A 63 27.05 4.64 -21.25
N PHE A 64 25.98 5.38 -21.51
CA PHE A 64 25.18 5.26 -22.72
C PHE A 64 25.14 6.57 -23.48
N ARG A 65 24.85 6.52 -24.77
CA ARG A 65 24.57 7.69 -25.61
C ARG A 65 23.37 7.44 -26.51
N LEU A 66 22.79 8.50 -27.06
CA LEU A 66 21.77 8.37 -28.10
C LEU A 66 22.35 7.65 -29.32
N LYS A 67 21.58 6.69 -29.87
CA LYS A 67 21.93 6.02 -31.13
C LYS A 67 22.01 7.03 -32.27
N ALA A 68 22.82 6.73 -33.28
CA ALA A 68 23.09 7.66 -34.38
C ALA A 68 21.83 8.12 -35.14
N ASP A 69 20.86 7.22 -35.33
CA ASP A 69 19.57 7.46 -35.97
C ASP A 69 18.58 8.26 -35.10
N GLN A 70 18.83 8.34 -33.80
CA GLN A 70 18.04 9.10 -32.83
C GLN A 70 18.55 10.54 -32.67
N ILE A 71 19.67 10.91 -33.30
CA ILE A 71 20.18 12.28 -33.28
C ILE A 71 19.38 13.12 -34.31
N ILE A 72 18.18 13.53 -33.92
CA ILE A 72 17.23 14.32 -34.73
C ILE A 72 17.58 15.83 -34.63
N ASP A 73 17.05 16.64 -35.55
CA ASP A 73 17.03 18.11 -35.41
C ASP A 73 16.41 18.53 -34.07
N MET A 74 17.23 19.13 -33.21
CA MET A 74 16.88 19.58 -31.86
C MET A 74 16.24 20.97 -31.82
N SER A 75 16.05 21.61 -32.99
CA SER A 75 15.34 22.89 -33.12
C SER A 75 13.93 22.95 -32.48
N PRO A 76 13.16 21.85 -32.33
CA PRO A 76 11.84 21.90 -31.68
C PRO A 76 11.89 22.03 -30.15
N VAL A 77 13.00 21.65 -29.50
CA VAL A 77 13.12 21.60 -28.03
C VAL A 77 14.00 22.72 -27.44
N LEU A 78 14.69 23.45 -28.30
CA LEU A 78 15.60 24.54 -27.94
C LEU A 78 15.10 25.91 -28.42
N PRO A 79 15.51 27.02 -27.77
CA PRO A 79 15.23 28.36 -28.29
C PRO A 79 15.78 28.56 -29.71
N MET A 80 15.01 29.23 -30.57
CA MET A 80 15.37 29.47 -31.96
C MET A 80 16.75 30.14 -32.09
N GLY A 81 17.63 29.55 -32.89
CA GLY A 81 18.95 30.10 -33.20
C GLY A 81 20.06 29.78 -32.20
N ILE A 82 19.78 29.02 -31.13
CA ILE A 82 20.82 28.56 -30.19
C ILE A 82 21.70 27.48 -30.83
N ARG A 83 23.01 27.56 -30.59
CA ARG A 83 24.05 26.66 -31.11
C ARG A 83 25.03 26.37 -29.98
N PRO A 84 24.76 25.35 -29.13
CA PRO A 84 25.67 24.98 -28.07
C PRO A 84 27.01 24.46 -28.63
N ALA A 85 28.10 24.67 -27.89
CA ALA A 85 29.42 24.17 -28.28
C ALA A 85 29.53 22.64 -28.17
N LEU A 86 28.83 22.02 -27.22
CA LEU A 86 28.73 20.57 -27.12
C LEU A 86 27.70 20.05 -28.11
N SER A 87 28.02 18.92 -28.76
CA SER A 87 27.03 18.19 -29.55
C SER A 87 26.14 17.36 -28.61
N PRO A 88 24.81 17.33 -28.81
CA PRO A 88 23.94 16.40 -28.09
C PRO A 88 24.39 14.92 -28.21
N ALA A 89 25.07 14.55 -29.29
CA ALA A 89 25.66 13.22 -29.48
C ALA A 89 26.84 12.90 -28.55
N SER A 90 27.45 13.95 -27.97
CA SER A 90 28.56 13.82 -27.02
C SER A 90 28.11 13.64 -25.57
N ILE A 91 26.81 13.80 -25.30
CA ILE A 91 26.23 13.62 -23.97
C ILE A 91 26.22 12.14 -23.61
N ARG A 92 26.52 11.84 -22.36
CA ARG A 92 26.44 10.50 -21.78
C ARG A 92 25.29 10.40 -20.80
N PHE A 93 24.72 9.21 -20.74
CA PHE A 93 23.64 8.85 -19.83
C PHE A 93 24.10 7.77 -18.87
N VAL A 94 23.73 7.91 -17.60
CA VAL A 94 23.84 6.86 -16.58
C VAL A 94 22.45 6.41 -16.17
N LEU A 95 22.24 5.09 -16.13
CA LEU A 95 20.96 4.52 -15.72
C LEU A 95 20.71 4.86 -14.25
N SER A 96 19.65 5.63 -14.02
CA SER A 96 19.22 6.08 -12.69
C SER A 96 17.72 5.97 -12.49
N ALA A 97 17.29 5.78 -11.26
CA ALA A 97 15.87 5.81 -10.85
C ALA A 97 15.75 6.35 -9.43
N GLU A 98 14.64 7.05 -9.14
CA GLU A 98 14.27 7.43 -7.77
C GLU A 98 13.12 6.55 -7.30
N ILE A 99 13.22 6.01 -6.08
CA ILE A 99 12.16 5.23 -5.42
C ILE A 99 11.66 6.00 -4.19
N SER A 100 10.34 6.15 -4.06
CA SER A 100 9.72 6.70 -2.85
C SER A 100 9.33 5.56 -1.90
N SER A 101 10.14 5.34 -0.86
CA SER A 101 9.93 4.35 0.19
C SER A 101 9.04 4.92 1.29
N ILE A 102 7.84 4.36 1.49
CA ILE A 102 6.91 4.74 2.57
C ILE A 102 6.61 3.53 3.44
N TYR A 103 7.05 3.55 4.70
CA TYR A 103 6.96 2.39 5.59
C TYR A 103 6.96 2.81 7.07
N LYS A 104 6.55 1.91 7.98
CA LYS A 104 6.65 2.14 9.43
C LYS A 104 7.91 1.53 10.02
N ARG A 105 8.64 2.33 10.79
CA ARG A 105 9.78 1.88 11.60
C ARG A 105 9.86 2.68 12.90
N ASP A 106 10.11 1.97 14.01
CA ASP A 106 10.18 2.55 15.36
C ASP A 106 8.95 3.38 15.76
N GLY A 107 7.76 2.94 15.32
CA GLY A 107 6.49 3.61 15.62
C GLY A 107 6.22 4.90 14.83
N LYS A 108 7.10 5.27 13.89
CA LYS A 108 6.93 6.44 13.00
C LYS A 108 6.78 6.01 11.55
N VAL A 109 6.00 6.76 10.76
CA VAL A 109 5.91 6.60 9.31
C VAL A 109 7.09 7.31 8.67
N ARG A 110 7.97 6.56 8.02
CA ARG A 110 9.13 7.06 7.29
C ARG A 110 8.75 7.24 5.83
N LYS A 111 9.18 8.35 5.24
CA LYS A 111 9.08 8.59 3.80
C LYS A 111 10.43 9.07 3.32
N ILE A 112 11.10 8.22 2.56
CA ILE A 112 12.48 8.43 2.14
C ILE A 112 12.54 8.20 0.66
N HIS A 113 13.26 9.08 -0.03
CA HIS A 113 13.49 8.93 -1.44
C HIS A 113 14.94 8.47 -1.63
N ASN A 114 15.14 7.51 -2.53
CA ASN A 114 16.44 6.89 -2.76
C ASN A 114 16.72 6.88 -4.25
N LEU A 115 17.91 7.35 -4.63
CA LEU A 115 18.42 7.26 -5.99
C LEU A 115 19.20 5.96 -6.15
N LEU A 116 18.88 5.21 -7.19
CA LEU A 116 19.58 4.01 -7.61
C LEU A 116 20.38 4.31 -8.86
N TYR A 117 21.64 3.89 -8.90
CA TYR A 117 22.51 3.96 -10.07
C TYR A 117 23.03 2.57 -10.43
N VAL A 118 22.90 2.18 -11.70
CA VAL A 118 23.33 0.85 -12.17
C VAL A 118 24.14 0.95 -13.47
N PRO A 119 25.10 0.03 -13.69
CA PRO A 119 25.97 0.11 -14.86
C PRO A 119 25.28 -0.32 -16.15
N ASP A 120 24.26 -1.17 -16.09
CA ASP A 120 23.72 -1.79 -17.30
C ASP A 120 22.22 -2.12 -17.23
N PHE A 121 21.65 -2.38 -18.40
CA PHE A 121 20.24 -2.73 -18.56
C PHE A 121 19.88 -4.10 -17.95
N HIS A 122 20.85 -4.99 -17.73
CA HIS A 122 20.59 -6.29 -17.12
C HIS A 122 20.30 -6.11 -15.62
N ALA A 123 21.17 -5.39 -14.91
CA ALA A 123 20.98 -5.00 -13.51
C ALA A 123 19.64 -4.24 -13.32
N ALA A 124 19.38 -3.23 -14.16
CA ALA A 124 18.13 -2.48 -14.12
C ALA A 124 16.90 -3.40 -14.30
N ARG A 125 16.95 -4.36 -15.24
CA ARG A 125 15.84 -5.31 -15.47
C ARG A 125 15.59 -6.21 -14.26
N GLN A 126 16.64 -6.73 -13.62
CA GLN A 126 16.51 -7.59 -12.46
C GLN A 126 15.93 -6.85 -11.24
N ILE A 127 16.34 -5.59 -11.04
CA ILE A 127 15.76 -4.72 -10.01
C ILE A 127 14.29 -4.46 -10.32
N ASN A 128 13.96 -4.09 -11.56
CA ASN A 128 12.57 -3.85 -11.96
C ASN A 128 11.68 -5.08 -11.75
N ALA A 129 12.16 -6.28 -12.10
CA ALA A 129 11.43 -7.52 -11.87
C ALA A 129 11.16 -7.75 -10.38
N THR A 130 12.14 -7.47 -9.51
CA THR A 130 11.99 -7.61 -8.06
C THR A 130 11.06 -6.54 -7.47
N LEU A 131 11.18 -5.29 -7.91
CA LEU A 131 10.32 -4.20 -7.41
C LEU A 131 8.87 -4.33 -7.88
N ALA A 132 8.64 -4.89 -9.07
CA ALA A 132 7.30 -5.15 -9.60
C ALA A 132 6.49 -6.13 -8.73
N THR A 133 7.15 -7.08 -8.06
CA THR A 133 6.46 -8.01 -7.14
C THR A 133 6.10 -7.35 -5.81
N LEU A 134 6.80 -6.28 -5.44
CA LEU A 134 6.62 -5.56 -4.18
C LEU A 134 5.63 -4.38 -4.31
N GLY A 135 5.38 -3.90 -5.52
CA GLY A 135 4.40 -2.84 -5.76
C GLY A 135 4.34 -2.34 -7.19
N ASN A 136 3.49 -1.34 -7.43
CA ASN A 136 3.24 -0.83 -8.77
C ASN A 136 4.34 0.13 -9.24
N ILE A 137 5.17 -0.36 -10.17
CA ILE A 137 6.23 0.44 -10.81
C ILE A 137 5.84 1.11 -12.13
N SER A 138 4.61 0.92 -12.60
CA SER A 138 4.14 1.40 -13.91
C SER A 138 3.24 2.65 -13.86
N ALA A 139 2.81 3.06 -12.66
CA ALA A 139 1.91 4.20 -12.52
C ALA A 139 2.60 5.57 -12.56
N ASP A 140 3.87 5.63 -12.17
CA ASP A 140 4.67 6.85 -12.05
C ASP A 140 6.14 6.51 -12.31
N GLY A 141 6.89 7.45 -12.90
CA GLY A 141 8.34 7.31 -13.08
C GLY A 141 9.11 7.19 -11.76
N ARG A 142 8.61 7.82 -10.70
CA ARG A 142 9.05 7.60 -9.31
C ARG A 142 8.02 6.73 -8.58
N PRO A 143 8.19 5.40 -8.57
CA PRO A 143 7.23 4.52 -7.92
C PRO A 143 7.22 4.72 -6.40
N ILE A 144 6.03 4.57 -5.81
CA ILE A 144 5.81 4.60 -4.37
C ILE A 144 5.69 3.15 -3.90
N LEU A 145 6.64 2.72 -3.08
CA LEU A 145 6.70 1.35 -2.59
C LEU A 145 6.61 1.31 -1.07
N GLY A 146 5.85 0.35 -0.56
CA GLY A 146 5.75 0.00 0.85
C GLY A 146 6.99 -0.73 1.37
N LEU A 147 8.18 -0.21 1.07
CA LEU A 147 9.46 -0.93 1.20
C LEU A 147 10.45 -0.13 2.07
N ASP A 148 11.01 -0.78 3.10
CA ASP A 148 12.07 -0.19 3.93
C ASP A 148 13.31 0.13 3.08
N SER A 149 13.90 1.31 3.25
CA SER A 149 15.09 1.73 2.51
C SER A 149 16.31 0.80 2.72
N ARG A 150 16.42 0.13 3.87
CA ARG A 150 17.41 -0.93 4.11
C ARG A 150 17.20 -2.13 3.18
N LEU A 151 15.96 -2.57 3.00
CA LEU A 151 15.63 -3.69 2.10
C LEU A 151 15.80 -3.30 0.63
N LEU A 152 15.50 -2.05 0.26
CA LEU A 152 15.76 -1.54 -1.08
C LEU A 152 17.26 -1.58 -1.41
N LEU A 153 18.11 -1.20 -0.46
CA LEU A 153 19.57 -1.30 -0.60
C LEU A 153 20.03 -2.75 -0.76
N GLU A 154 19.48 -3.67 0.03
CA GLU A 154 19.76 -5.11 -0.08
C GLU A 154 19.42 -5.65 -1.48
N ILE A 155 18.21 -5.35 -2.00
CA ILE A 155 17.79 -5.73 -3.36
C ILE A 155 18.77 -5.18 -4.40
N LEU A 156 19.18 -3.92 -4.28
CA LEU A 156 20.14 -3.32 -5.21
C LEU A 156 21.47 -4.10 -5.19
N LEU A 157 22.03 -4.35 -4.02
CA LEU A 157 23.34 -5.00 -3.86
C LEU A 157 23.31 -6.46 -4.35
N GLU A 158 22.21 -7.18 -4.13
CA GLU A 158 22.04 -8.55 -4.63
C GLU A 158 21.92 -8.62 -6.15
N ARG A 159 21.30 -7.62 -6.79
CA ARG A 159 21.06 -7.60 -8.25
C ARG A 159 22.14 -6.85 -9.02
N SER A 160 22.95 -6.03 -8.35
CA SER A 160 24.03 -5.27 -8.97
C SER A 160 25.14 -4.93 -7.96
N GLU A 161 26.19 -5.74 -7.92
CA GLU A 161 27.36 -5.50 -7.07
C GLU A 161 28.05 -4.14 -7.36
N ALA A 162 27.99 -3.72 -8.62
CA ALA A 162 28.53 -2.44 -9.05
C ALA A 162 27.57 -1.26 -8.81
N GLY A 163 26.27 -1.52 -8.62
CA GLY A 163 25.27 -0.50 -8.35
C GLY A 163 25.49 0.18 -7.00
N PHE A 164 24.95 1.39 -6.85
CA PHE A 164 24.99 2.10 -5.58
C PHE A 164 23.73 2.94 -5.36
N LEU A 165 23.41 3.16 -4.09
CA LEU A 165 22.25 3.91 -3.63
C LEU A 165 22.71 5.21 -2.99
N VAL A 166 22.02 6.30 -3.33
CA VAL A 166 22.20 7.60 -2.68
C VAL A 166 20.86 8.05 -2.11
N PRO A 167 20.74 8.24 -0.78
CA PRO A 167 19.56 8.86 -0.20
C PRO A 167 19.37 10.27 -0.78
N ALA A 168 18.18 10.54 -1.29
CA ALA A 168 17.86 11.74 -2.05
C ALA A 168 17.25 12.82 -1.16
N HIS A 169 17.54 14.09 -1.49
CA HIS A 169 17.08 15.30 -0.80
C HIS A 169 16.93 15.07 0.69
N ILE A 170 18.05 14.68 1.32
CA ILE A 170 18.08 14.25 2.72
C ILE A 170 17.47 15.28 3.67
N TRP A 171 17.35 16.53 3.22
CA TRP A 171 16.61 17.59 3.87
C TRP A 171 15.36 18.02 3.09
N THR A 172 14.21 17.88 3.72
CA THR A 172 12.99 18.57 3.32
C THR A 172 12.29 19.14 4.55
N PRO A 173 11.33 20.07 4.38
CA PRO A 173 10.66 20.71 5.51
C PRO A 173 9.86 19.73 6.38
N TRP A 174 9.56 18.52 5.89
CA TRP A 174 8.68 17.58 6.59
C TRP A 174 9.21 16.14 6.55
N PHE A 175 9.46 15.60 5.36
CA PHE A 175 9.65 14.18 5.11
C PHE A 175 10.88 13.93 4.21
N SER A 176 11.93 13.37 4.79
CA SER A 176 13.15 12.92 4.13
C SER A 176 13.92 12.09 5.16
N VAL A 177 15.16 11.70 4.86
CA VAL A 177 16.02 11.04 5.85
C VAL A 177 16.13 11.88 7.13
N PHE A 178 16.36 13.19 7.04
CA PHE A 178 16.48 14.08 8.21
C PHE A 178 15.30 15.07 8.38
N GLY A 179 14.16 14.82 7.73
CA GLY A 179 13.00 15.72 7.74
C GLY A 179 12.45 16.01 9.14
N SER A 180 11.90 17.21 9.34
CA SER A 180 11.52 17.72 10.68
C SER A 180 10.40 16.95 11.39
N LYS A 181 9.56 16.20 10.67
CA LYS A 181 8.39 15.50 11.24
C LYS A 181 8.67 14.03 11.54
N SER A 182 9.23 13.30 10.57
CA SER A 182 9.47 11.86 10.71
C SER A 182 10.81 11.39 10.15
N GLY A 183 11.79 12.30 10.05
CA GLY A 183 13.17 11.97 9.77
C GLY A 183 13.83 11.16 10.88
N PHE A 184 14.84 10.40 10.51
CA PHE A 184 15.84 9.83 11.40
C PHE A 184 16.80 10.92 11.90
N ASP A 185 17.55 10.60 12.94
CA ASP A 185 18.63 11.47 13.43
C ASP A 185 20.00 11.05 12.88
N SER A 186 20.09 9.86 12.24
CA SER A 186 21.31 9.36 11.61
C SER A 186 21.05 8.45 10.40
N ILE A 187 22.06 8.23 9.55
CA ILE A 187 21.98 7.30 8.40
C ILE A 187 21.90 5.84 8.88
N GLU A 188 22.57 5.52 9.99
CA GLU A 188 22.59 4.19 10.60
C GLU A 188 21.20 3.77 11.08
N GLU A 189 20.39 4.68 11.61
CA GLU A 189 19.00 4.37 11.99
C GLU A 189 18.16 4.00 10.75
N CYS A 190 18.42 4.62 9.61
CA CYS A 190 17.71 4.36 8.35
C CYS A 190 18.14 3.02 7.72
N PHE A 191 19.45 2.81 7.54
CA PHE A 191 19.98 1.68 6.76
C PHE A 191 20.51 0.52 7.60
N GLY A 192 20.60 0.67 8.92
CA GLY A 192 21.04 -0.40 9.83
C GLY A 192 22.47 -0.88 9.58
N ASP A 193 22.66 -2.20 9.60
CA ASP A 193 23.90 -2.91 9.26
C ASP A 193 24.43 -2.58 7.85
N LEU A 194 23.55 -2.29 6.88
CA LEU A 194 23.95 -1.92 5.51
C LEU A 194 24.37 -0.45 5.36
N SER A 195 24.33 0.36 6.42
CA SER A 195 24.70 1.78 6.38
C SER A 195 26.13 2.06 5.89
N HIS A 196 27.04 1.09 6.00
CA HIS A 196 28.40 1.20 5.50
C HIS A 196 28.51 1.17 3.96
N HIS A 197 27.47 0.73 3.25
CA HIS A 197 27.37 0.83 1.80
C HIS A 197 26.87 2.20 1.31
N ILE A 198 26.39 3.06 2.22
CA ILE A 198 26.05 4.44 1.92
C ILE A 198 27.31 5.28 2.10
N PHE A 199 27.85 5.80 1.00
CA PHE A 199 29.05 6.66 0.99
C PHE A 199 28.77 8.07 0.46
N ALA A 200 27.57 8.33 -0.05
CA ALA A 200 27.18 9.63 -0.56
C ALA A 200 25.73 9.98 -0.21
N LEU A 201 25.44 11.29 -0.14
CA LEU A 201 24.13 11.85 0.19
C LEU A 201 23.81 12.96 -0.81
N GLU A 202 22.59 12.98 -1.35
CA GLU A 202 22.12 14.08 -2.20
C GLU A 202 21.37 15.10 -1.34
N THR A 203 21.82 16.34 -1.34
CA THR A 203 21.42 17.36 -0.36
C THR A 203 20.10 18.04 -0.69
N GLY A 204 19.67 18.00 -1.95
CA GLY A 204 18.49 18.67 -2.47
C GLY A 204 18.61 20.19 -2.49
N LEU A 205 17.72 20.85 -3.24
CA LEU A 205 17.75 22.30 -3.50
C LEU A 205 17.50 23.22 -2.28
N SER A 206 17.29 22.66 -1.09
CA SER A 206 16.94 23.42 0.13
C SER A 206 18.07 23.42 1.18
N SER A 207 19.18 22.75 0.90
CA SER A 207 20.38 22.77 1.73
C SER A 207 21.62 22.75 0.83
N ASP A 208 22.76 23.18 1.36
CA ASP A 208 24.02 23.17 0.64
C ASP A 208 25.12 22.48 1.49
N PRO A 209 26.32 22.26 0.95
CA PRO A 209 27.43 21.70 1.71
C PRO A 209 27.77 22.52 2.97
N GLU A 210 27.63 23.84 2.95
CA GLU A 210 27.93 24.69 4.11
C GLU A 210 27.00 24.34 5.29
N MET A 211 25.71 24.21 5.02
CA MET A 211 24.71 23.77 6.00
C MET A 211 25.03 22.36 6.54
N ASN A 212 25.34 21.41 5.66
CA ASN A 212 25.58 20.02 6.03
C ASN A 212 26.87 19.82 6.85
N ARG A 213 27.92 20.62 6.58
CA ARG A 213 29.22 20.53 7.29
C ARG A 213 29.19 21.07 8.73
N MET A 214 28.05 21.58 9.18
CA MET A 214 27.79 21.85 10.61
C MET A 214 27.46 20.58 11.40
N VAL A 215 27.18 19.45 10.74
CA VAL A 215 26.85 18.17 11.37
C VAL A 215 28.01 17.19 11.19
N SER A 216 28.77 16.92 12.25
CA SER A 216 29.97 16.07 12.18
C SER A 216 29.73 14.66 11.67
N ALA A 217 28.57 14.08 11.98
CA ALA A 217 28.18 12.76 11.50
C ALA A 217 28.13 12.66 9.96
N LEU A 218 27.97 13.80 9.27
CA LEU A 218 27.90 13.85 7.80
C LEU A 218 29.28 13.99 7.12
N ASP A 219 30.35 14.20 7.90
CA ASP A 219 31.71 14.43 7.37
C ASP A 219 32.23 13.27 6.51
N ARG A 220 31.83 12.04 6.86
CA ARG A 220 32.27 10.82 6.16
C ARG A 220 31.62 10.61 4.79
N PHE A 221 30.56 11.35 4.46
CA PHE A 221 29.84 11.18 3.21
C PHE A 221 30.25 12.24 2.19
N THR A 222 30.29 11.81 0.93
CA THR A 222 30.37 12.71 -0.22
C THR A 222 29.00 13.35 -0.45
N LEU A 223 28.97 14.68 -0.47
CA LEU A 223 27.73 15.41 -0.73
C LEU A 223 27.58 15.61 -2.25
N LEU A 224 26.47 15.11 -2.78
CA LEU A 224 26.07 15.29 -4.18
C LEU A 224 25.06 16.42 -4.29
N SER A 225 25.20 17.19 -5.36
CA SER A 225 24.31 18.30 -5.70
C SER A 225 23.71 18.06 -7.07
N ASN A 226 22.38 17.94 -7.16
CA ASN A 226 21.69 17.60 -8.40
C ASN A 226 20.41 18.42 -8.56
N SER A 227 19.99 18.65 -9.80
CA SER A 227 18.95 19.64 -10.06
C SER A 227 17.51 19.19 -9.74
N ASP A 228 17.29 17.93 -9.35
CA ASP A 228 15.97 17.28 -9.27
C ASP A 228 15.10 17.63 -10.49
N CYS A 229 15.66 17.34 -11.68
CA CYS A 229 15.19 17.94 -12.92
C CYS A 229 13.81 17.43 -13.35
N HIS A 230 12.79 18.26 -13.17
CA HIS A 230 11.44 18.02 -13.71
C HIS A 230 11.21 18.65 -15.10
N SER A 231 12.16 19.44 -15.62
CA SER A 231 12.08 20.05 -16.95
C SER A 231 13.48 20.30 -17.50
N PRO A 232 13.79 19.90 -18.75
CA PRO A 232 15.17 19.96 -19.27
C PRO A 232 15.82 21.36 -19.21
N ALA A 233 15.05 22.44 -19.36
CA ALA A 233 15.57 23.80 -19.26
C ALA A 233 16.11 24.17 -17.86
N LYS A 234 15.74 23.38 -16.85
CA LYS A 234 16.13 23.54 -15.43
C LYS A 234 17.35 22.67 -15.06
N LEU A 235 17.87 21.85 -15.98
CA LEU A 235 19.14 21.13 -15.81
C LEU A 235 20.26 22.07 -15.37
N GLY A 236 21.16 21.56 -14.54
CA GLY A 236 22.34 22.29 -14.08
C GLY A 236 22.04 23.49 -13.20
N ARG A 237 20.86 23.53 -12.55
CA ARG A 237 20.65 24.40 -11.37
C ARG A 237 21.57 23.99 -10.23
N GLU A 238 21.78 22.68 -10.14
CA GLU A 238 22.77 22.02 -9.31
C GLU A 238 23.45 20.94 -10.17
N ALA A 239 24.74 20.68 -9.91
CA ALA A 239 25.53 19.71 -10.66
C ALA A 239 26.82 19.32 -9.92
N ASN A 240 27.50 18.29 -10.42
CA ASN A 240 28.75 17.76 -9.87
C ASN A 240 29.88 17.87 -10.91
N ILE A 241 31.11 18.14 -10.46
CA ILE A 241 32.28 18.33 -11.31
C ILE A 241 33.32 17.26 -10.99
N PHE A 242 33.61 16.41 -11.97
CA PHE A 242 34.55 15.29 -11.85
C PHE A 242 35.81 15.54 -12.68
N ASN A 243 36.91 14.90 -12.27
CA ASN A 243 38.15 14.78 -13.04
C ASN A 243 38.64 13.32 -13.04
N THR A 244 37.89 12.45 -13.73
CA THR A 244 38.10 10.98 -13.73
C THR A 244 38.13 10.42 -15.15
N GLY A 245 38.17 9.09 -15.31
CA GLY A 245 37.75 8.42 -16.53
C GLY A 245 36.26 8.68 -16.82
N LEU A 246 35.88 8.70 -18.10
CA LEU A 246 34.50 8.92 -18.52
C LEU A 246 33.77 7.57 -18.61
N ASP A 247 33.54 6.94 -17.46
CA ASP A 247 32.85 5.66 -17.32
C ASP A 247 32.16 5.55 -15.95
N PHE A 248 31.23 4.61 -15.82
CA PHE A 248 30.42 4.44 -14.60
C PHE A 248 31.26 4.10 -13.37
N PHE A 249 32.30 3.27 -13.53
CA PHE A 249 33.11 2.79 -12.40
C PHE A 249 34.02 3.89 -11.87
N SER A 250 34.61 4.68 -12.76
CA SER A 250 35.35 5.89 -12.44
C SER A 250 34.46 6.93 -11.73
N LEU A 251 33.21 7.10 -12.16
CA LEU A 251 32.24 7.97 -11.49
C LEU A 251 31.91 7.45 -10.09
N ARG A 252 31.53 6.18 -9.95
CA ARG A 252 31.22 5.55 -8.65
C ARG A 252 32.39 5.70 -7.68
N SER A 253 33.60 5.37 -8.11
CA SER A 253 34.80 5.43 -7.27
C SER A 253 35.09 6.86 -6.79
N ALA A 254 34.85 7.88 -7.63
CA ALA A 254 35.02 9.27 -7.21
C ALA A 254 33.91 9.78 -6.26
N VAL A 255 32.70 9.23 -6.37
CA VAL A 255 31.62 9.51 -5.41
C VAL A 255 31.91 8.81 -4.07
N GLU A 256 32.42 7.59 -4.08
CA GLU A 256 32.83 6.85 -2.87
C GLU A 256 34.07 7.46 -2.21
N SER A 257 35.02 7.93 -3.01
CA SER A 257 36.27 8.52 -2.55
C SER A 257 36.63 9.73 -3.43
N PRO A 258 36.34 10.96 -2.96
CA PRO A 258 36.61 12.20 -3.69
C PRO A 258 38.07 12.44 -4.07
N VAL A 259 38.99 11.77 -3.36
CA VAL A 259 40.44 11.78 -3.58
C VAL A 259 40.89 10.37 -3.91
N ASN A 260 41.65 10.21 -5.00
CA ASN A 260 42.16 8.90 -5.40
C ASN A 260 43.39 8.47 -4.58
N GLN A 261 43.88 7.25 -4.82
CA GLN A 261 45.04 6.68 -4.11
C GLN A 261 46.33 7.50 -4.29
N ASP A 262 46.45 8.26 -5.38
CA ASP A 262 47.59 9.14 -5.66
C ASP A 262 47.46 10.52 -4.98
N GLY A 263 46.42 10.74 -4.18
CA GLY A 263 46.16 12.01 -3.50
C GLY A 263 45.57 13.10 -4.41
N GLN A 264 45.13 12.75 -5.63
CA GLN A 264 44.52 13.70 -6.56
C GLN A 264 43.01 13.82 -6.32
N GLN A 265 42.50 15.05 -6.32
CA GLN A 265 41.08 15.33 -6.24
C GLN A 265 40.39 14.90 -7.55
N VAL A 266 39.59 13.84 -7.48
CA VAL A 266 38.85 13.27 -8.62
C VAL A 266 37.38 13.68 -8.65
N PHE A 267 36.79 13.97 -7.49
CA PHE A 267 35.56 14.74 -7.40
C PHE A 267 35.93 16.17 -7.01
N THR A 268 35.98 17.06 -8.00
CA THR A 268 36.59 18.37 -7.85
C THR A 268 35.69 19.44 -7.25
N GLY A 269 34.38 19.37 -7.44
CA GLY A 269 33.46 20.32 -6.83
C GLY A 269 32.00 20.10 -7.17
N THR A 270 31.12 20.81 -6.48
CA THR A 270 29.67 20.89 -6.73
C THR A 270 29.29 22.29 -7.19
N VAL A 271 28.23 22.38 -7.98
CA VAL A 271 27.56 23.61 -8.36
C VAL A 271 26.27 23.66 -7.58
N GLU A 272 26.08 24.69 -6.75
CA GLU A 272 24.95 24.80 -5.82
C GLU A 272 23.98 25.90 -6.22
N PHE A 273 22.69 25.66 -5.99
CA PHE A 273 21.70 26.72 -5.89
C PHE A 273 21.73 27.30 -4.47
N TYR A 274 21.46 28.60 -4.33
CA TYR A 274 21.39 29.21 -3.00
C TYR A 274 20.17 28.68 -2.24
N PRO A 275 20.34 27.99 -1.09
CA PRO A 275 19.23 27.36 -0.39
C PRO A 275 18.20 28.38 0.12
N GLU A 276 18.62 29.63 0.36
CA GLU A 276 17.72 30.73 0.72
C GLU A 276 16.68 31.03 -0.36
N GLY A 277 16.97 30.72 -1.63
CA GLY A 277 16.00 30.81 -2.72
C GLY A 277 14.86 29.80 -2.60
N GLY A 278 15.03 28.74 -1.80
CA GLY A 278 14.02 27.71 -1.54
C GLY A 278 12.80 28.25 -0.79
N LYS A 279 11.66 27.58 -0.93
CA LYS A 279 10.36 28.01 -0.34
C LYS A 279 10.26 27.89 1.18
N TYR A 280 11.14 27.10 1.77
CA TYR A 280 11.04 26.64 3.15
C TYR A 280 12.41 26.63 3.82
N HIS A 281 13.23 27.64 3.50
CA HIS A 281 14.57 27.74 4.05
C HIS A 281 14.52 28.14 5.53
N CYS A 282 13.89 29.29 5.81
CA CYS A 282 13.68 29.82 7.16
C CYS A 282 12.31 29.43 7.74
N ASP A 283 12.18 29.61 9.05
CA ASP A 283 10.91 29.45 9.73
C ASP A 283 9.99 30.61 9.39
N GLY A 284 8.70 30.34 9.21
CA GLY A 284 7.82 31.46 8.93
C GLY A 284 6.33 31.17 8.93
N HIS A 285 5.59 32.26 8.73
CA HIS A 285 4.14 32.27 8.63
C HIS A 285 3.72 33.30 7.58
N ARG A 286 3.50 32.81 6.37
CA ARG A 286 3.21 33.58 5.14
C ARG A 286 2.04 34.54 5.33
N ARG A 287 0.96 34.08 5.99
CA ARG A 287 -0.24 34.91 6.22
C ARG A 287 0.06 36.17 7.05
N CYS A 288 1.06 36.11 7.91
CA CYS A 288 1.52 37.26 8.71
C CYS A 288 2.78 37.93 8.15
N GLN A 289 3.34 37.42 7.04
CA GLN A 289 4.60 37.88 6.45
C GLN A 289 5.76 37.87 7.44
N ILE A 290 5.80 36.85 8.30
CA ILE A 290 6.88 36.64 9.27
C ILE A 290 7.84 35.59 8.72
N CYS A 291 9.11 35.96 8.60
CA CYS A 291 10.24 35.09 8.29
C CYS A 291 11.27 35.31 9.40
N LEU A 292 11.64 34.23 10.09
CA LEU A 292 12.53 34.26 11.24
C LEU A 292 13.66 33.25 11.05
N GLU A 293 14.84 33.62 11.51
CA GLU A 293 15.90 32.63 11.63
C GLU A 293 15.61 31.65 12.78
N PRO A 294 16.13 30.40 12.72
CA PRO A 294 15.82 29.38 13.74
C PRO A 294 16.14 29.78 15.18
N GLN A 295 17.15 30.62 15.39
CA GLN A 295 17.47 31.14 16.73
C GLN A 295 16.40 32.09 17.27
N GLU A 296 15.75 32.85 16.39
CA GLU A 296 14.68 33.79 16.75
C GLU A 296 13.36 33.06 16.99
N SER A 297 13.03 32.09 16.13
CA SER A 297 11.83 31.26 16.30
C SER A 297 11.90 30.40 17.57
N ARG A 298 13.06 29.82 17.91
CA ARG A 298 13.27 29.08 19.17
C ARG A 298 13.02 29.95 20.40
N LYS A 299 13.47 31.21 20.38
CA LYS A 299 13.19 32.18 21.47
C LYS A 299 11.70 32.49 21.62
N LEU A 300 10.92 32.28 20.56
CA LEU A 300 9.47 32.46 20.53
C LEU A 300 8.70 31.13 20.65
N ASN A 301 9.36 30.05 21.09
CA ASN A 301 8.78 28.70 21.19
C ASN A 301 8.14 28.22 19.87
N ASN A 302 8.75 28.59 18.73
CA ASN A 302 8.25 28.29 17.38
C ASN A 302 6.84 28.85 17.11
N LEU A 303 6.42 29.91 17.81
CA LEU A 303 5.15 30.58 17.61
C LEU A 303 5.33 31.89 16.84
N CYS A 304 4.35 32.19 15.98
CA CYS A 304 4.31 33.41 15.22
C CYS A 304 4.08 34.62 16.15
N PRO A 305 4.98 35.62 16.19
CA PRO A 305 4.83 36.78 17.06
C PRO A 305 3.63 37.67 16.70
N ALA A 306 3.07 37.53 15.49
CA ALA A 306 1.95 38.33 15.03
C ALA A 306 0.57 37.72 15.37
N CYS A 307 0.46 36.40 15.45
CA CYS A 307 -0.85 35.72 15.61
C CYS A 307 -0.87 34.58 16.64
N GLY A 308 0.26 34.23 17.24
CA GLY A 308 0.39 33.15 18.24
C GLY A 308 0.24 31.72 17.70
N LYS A 309 0.04 31.54 16.39
CA LYS A 309 -0.02 30.21 15.76
C LYS A 309 1.38 29.63 15.55
N PRO A 310 1.55 28.30 15.50
CA PRO A 310 2.82 27.67 15.15
C PRO A 310 3.39 28.18 13.82
N LEU A 311 4.71 28.37 13.77
CA LEU A 311 5.45 28.66 12.55
C LEU A 311 5.62 27.38 11.72
N THR A 312 5.64 27.51 10.40
CA THR A 312 6.14 26.46 9.51
C THR A 312 7.65 26.39 9.68
N ILE A 313 8.15 25.25 10.18
CA ILE A 313 9.58 25.03 10.41
C ILE A 313 10.30 24.82 9.08
N GLY A 314 11.37 25.60 8.86
CA GLY A 314 12.21 25.54 7.68
C GLY A 314 13.32 24.50 7.77
N VAL A 315 13.95 24.21 6.63
CA VAL A 315 15.05 23.25 6.53
C VAL A 315 16.25 23.68 7.39
N LEU A 316 16.58 24.97 7.42
CA LEU A 316 17.68 25.48 8.22
C LEU A 316 17.51 25.18 9.72
N HIS A 317 16.26 25.21 10.22
CA HIS A 317 15.99 24.89 11.62
C HIS A 317 16.40 23.46 11.95
N ARG A 318 16.00 22.51 11.10
CA ARG A 318 16.25 21.09 11.33
C ARG A 318 17.73 20.74 11.19
N VAL A 319 18.43 21.38 10.25
CA VAL A 319 19.90 21.29 10.17
C VAL A 319 20.54 21.78 11.48
N LEU A 320 20.16 22.96 11.97
CA LEU A 320 20.68 23.52 13.22
C LEU A 320 20.21 22.79 14.49
N GLU A 321 19.26 21.86 14.38
CA GLU A 321 18.85 20.98 15.47
C GLU A 321 19.80 19.79 15.58
N LEU A 322 20.24 19.25 14.43
CA LEU A 322 21.20 18.14 14.36
C LEU A 322 22.67 18.62 14.37
N ALA A 323 22.93 19.89 14.11
CA ALA A 323 24.26 20.47 14.11
C ALA A 323 24.91 20.42 15.49
N ASP A 324 26.13 19.90 15.53
CA ASP A 324 27.00 19.86 16.72
C ASP A 324 28.13 20.91 16.64
N ARG A 325 28.11 21.77 15.60
CA ARG A 325 29.10 22.82 15.35
C ARG A 325 28.41 24.17 15.09
N GLU A 326 29.07 25.26 15.52
CA GLU A 326 28.63 26.64 15.22
C GLU A 326 29.06 27.11 13.83
N LYS A 327 30.05 26.45 13.22
CA LYS A 327 30.62 26.81 11.91
C LYS A 327 30.89 25.54 11.10
N PRO A 328 30.75 25.62 9.76
CA PRO A 328 31.06 24.51 8.87
C PRO A 328 32.54 24.14 8.93
N VAL A 329 32.83 22.84 8.95
CA VAL A 329 34.19 22.30 8.86
C VAL A 329 34.27 21.42 7.62
N TYR A 330 35.20 21.73 6.72
CA TYR A 330 35.44 20.94 5.51
C TYR A 330 36.62 20.00 5.74
N PRO A 331 36.40 18.66 5.79
CA PRO A 331 37.48 17.70 5.90
C PRO A 331 38.49 17.82 4.74
N PRO A 332 39.76 17.42 4.94
CA PRO A 332 40.74 17.34 3.86
C PRO A 332 40.21 16.50 2.69
N GLY A 333 40.35 16.99 1.46
CA GLY A 333 39.82 16.33 0.27
C GLY A 333 38.34 16.61 -0.02
N SER A 334 37.70 17.54 0.68
CA SER A 334 36.35 18.01 0.35
C SER A 334 36.31 18.65 -1.04
N PRO A 335 35.32 18.32 -1.90
CA PRO A 335 35.10 19.02 -3.16
C PRO A 335 34.88 20.53 -2.98
N GLN A 336 35.26 21.33 -3.96
CA GLN A 336 34.97 22.77 -3.97
C GLN A 336 33.47 23.04 -4.13
N VAL A 337 32.99 24.16 -3.62
CA VAL A 337 31.57 24.55 -3.71
C VAL A 337 31.44 25.80 -4.56
N HIS A 338 30.61 25.75 -5.60
CA HIS A 338 30.37 26.87 -6.51
C HIS A 338 28.88 27.28 -6.50
N SER A 339 28.52 28.30 -5.73
CA SER A 339 27.14 28.80 -5.69
C SER A 339 26.82 29.71 -6.90
N LEU A 340 25.81 29.35 -7.69
CA LEU A 340 25.45 30.08 -8.91
C LEU A 340 23.99 30.57 -8.92
N ILE A 341 23.76 31.62 -9.70
CA ILE A 341 22.40 32.05 -10.10
C ILE A 341 22.22 31.63 -11.57
N PRO A 342 21.14 30.90 -11.93
CA PRO A 342 20.91 30.50 -13.32
C PRO A 342 20.96 31.71 -14.27
N LEU A 343 21.64 31.57 -15.40
CA LEU A 343 21.95 32.70 -16.28
C LEU A 343 20.70 33.45 -16.75
N GLN A 344 19.59 32.74 -16.98
CA GLN A 344 18.32 33.38 -17.35
C GLN A 344 17.77 34.29 -16.25
N GLU A 345 17.88 33.90 -14.97
CA GLU A 345 17.46 34.73 -13.83
C GLU A 345 18.37 35.95 -13.71
N MET A 346 19.69 35.78 -13.90
CA MET A 346 20.65 36.88 -13.90
C MET A 346 20.37 37.87 -15.03
N ILE A 347 20.13 37.41 -16.27
CA ILE A 347 19.76 38.29 -17.39
C ILE A 347 18.44 39.01 -17.12
N ALA A 348 17.45 38.33 -16.54
CA ALA A 348 16.18 38.91 -16.14
C ALA A 348 16.40 40.04 -15.11
N GLU A 349 17.23 39.79 -14.10
CA GLU A 349 17.67 40.79 -13.14
C GLU A 349 18.39 41.94 -13.83
N LEU A 350 19.24 41.74 -14.85
CA LEU A 350 19.92 42.85 -15.53
C LEU A 350 18.96 43.69 -16.40
N LEU A 351 17.95 43.06 -17.00
CA LEU A 351 17.07 43.69 -18.00
C LEU A 351 15.76 44.28 -17.47
N ASP A 352 15.46 44.05 -16.19
CA ASP A 352 14.30 44.53 -15.42
C ASP A 352 12.98 43.94 -15.92
N CYS A 353 13.02 42.66 -16.25
CA CYS A 353 11.88 41.96 -16.79
C CYS A 353 11.87 40.51 -16.32
N GLY A 354 10.75 39.82 -16.52
CA GLY A 354 10.66 38.41 -16.13
C GLY A 354 11.59 37.50 -16.96
N PRO A 355 12.06 36.37 -16.40
CA PRO A 355 12.99 35.44 -17.07
C PRO A 355 12.41 34.79 -18.34
N ASN A 356 11.08 34.75 -18.47
CA ASN A 356 10.37 34.17 -19.61
C ASN A 356 10.13 35.16 -20.77
N THR A 357 10.69 36.38 -20.72
CA THR A 357 10.48 37.38 -21.77
C THR A 357 11.32 37.09 -23.02
N LYS A 358 10.82 37.48 -24.21
CA LYS A 358 11.57 37.35 -25.47
C LYS A 358 12.92 38.07 -25.43
N LYS A 359 13.01 39.19 -24.70
CA LYS A 359 14.25 39.96 -24.52
C LYS A 359 15.32 39.16 -23.77
N VAL A 360 14.94 38.45 -22.70
CA VAL A 360 15.82 37.55 -21.95
C VAL A 360 16.24 36.37 -22.81
N GLN A 361 15.28 35.72 -23.49
CA GLN A 361 15.55 34.58 -24.38
C GLN A 361 16.55 34.93 -25.50
N ASN A 362 16.35 36.05 -26.20
CA ASN A 362 17.28 36.49 -27.25
C ASN A 362 18.68 36.78 -26.69
N SER A 363 18.76 37.37 -25.49
CA SER A 363 20.04 37.64 -24.83
C SER A 363 20.73 36.35 -24.39
N TYR A 364 19.97 35.38 -23.89
CA TYR A 364 20.46 34.06 -23.51
C TYR A 364 21.03 33.32 -24.73
N VAL A 365 20.29 33.25 -25.83
CA VAL A 365 20.76 32.65 -27.11
C VAL A 365 22.07 33.30 -27.59
N ARG A 366 22.14 34.64 -27.57
CA ARG A 366 23.35 35.36 -27.96
C ARG A 366 24.55 34.98 -27.09
N LEU A 367 24.38 34.93 -25.77
CA LEU A 367 25.44 34.62 -24.83
C LEU A 367 25.90 33.17 -24.99
N ILE A 368 24.99 32.20 -25.10
CA ILE A 368 25.36 30.80 -25.33
C ILE A 368 26.14 30.65 -26.65
N ASN A 369 25.69 31.29 -27.74
CA ASN A 369 26.41 31.24 -29.02
C ASN A 369 27.79 31.92 -28.98
N THR A 370 28.02 32.85 -28.04
CA THR A 370 29.28 33.59 -27.89
C THR A 370 30.28 32.85 -26.99
N PHE A 371 29.79 32.25 -25.90
CA PHE A 371 30.63 31.65 -24.85
C PHE A 371 30.57 30.12 -24.85
N GLY A 372 29.77 29.50 -25.72
CA GLY A 372 29.70 28.06 -25.94
C GLY A 372 28.67 27.35 -25.07
N SER A 373 28.69 27.57 -23.75
CA SER A 373 27.74 26.96 -22.81
C SER A 373 27.49 27.85 -21.58
N GLU A 374 26.43 27.55 -20.83
CA GLU A 374 26.10 28.27 -19.60
C GLU A 374 27.18 28.10 -18.52
N PHE A 375 27.63 26.88 -18.26
CA PHE A 375 28.69 26.65 -17.26
C PHE A 375 30.05 27.18 -17.68
N THR A 376 30.41 27.12 -18.96
CA THR A 376 31.65 27.76 -19.44
C THR A 376 31.60 29.26 -19.18
N LEU A 377 30.47 29.93 -19.41
CA LEU A 377 30.31 31.35 -19.09
C LEU A 377 30.36 31.62 -17.58
N LEU A 378 29.59 30.87 -16.78
CA LEU A 378 29.42 31.16 -15.36
C LEU A 378 30.63 30.75 -14.50
N LEU A 379 31.35 29.68 -14.84
CA LEU A 379 32.43 29.13 -14.03
C LEU A 379 33.84 29.44 -14.58
N GLU A 380 34.02 29.36 -15.90
CA GLU A 380 35.38 29.26 -16.48
C GLU A 380 35.84 30.52 -17.20
N THR A 381 34.93 31.21 -17.90
CA THR A 381 35.29 32.35 -18.75
C THR A 381 35.89 33.49 -17.90
N PRO A 382 37.07 34.03 -18.25
CA PRO A 382 37.65 35.18 -17.57
C PRO A 382 36.73 36.40 -17.58
N VAL A 383 36.73 37.20 -16.51
CA VAL A 383 35.80 38.34 -16.37
C VAL A 383 36.05 39.39 -17.46
N GLU A 384 37.30 39.54 -17.89
CA GLU A 384 37.75 40.44 -18.96
C GLU A 384 37.14 40.05 -20.32
N ASP A 385 37.05 38.75 -20.60
CA ASP A 385 36.45 38.22 -21.83
C ASP A 385 34.92 38.38 -21.83
N ILE A 386 34.30 38.28 -20.66
CA ILE A 386 32.86 38.55 -20.48
C ILE A 386 32.58 40.04 -20.68
N GLN A 387 33.45 40.90 -20.19
CA GLN A 387 33.33 42.36 -20.34
C GLN A 387 33.44 42.79 -21.79
N THR A 388 34.39 42.21 -22.55
CA THR A 388 34.64 42.57 -23.96
C THR A 388 33.61 42.00 -24.92
N ARG A 389 33.20 40.73 -24.76
CA ARG A 389 32.29 40.04 -25.71
C ARG A 389 30.84 39.97 -25.26
N GLY A 390 30.56 40.25 -23.99
CA GLY A 390 29.23 40.24 -23.39
C GLY A 390 28.79 41.66 -23.03
N SER A 391 28.91 42.02 -21.75
CA SER A 391 28.69 43.39 -21.26
C SER A 391 29.42 43.60 -19.92
N SER A 392 29.82 44.84 -19.63
CA SER A 392 30.46 45.18 -18.35
C SER A 392 29.58 44.85 -17.15
N LEU A 393 28.25 45.02 -17.28
CA LEU A 393 27.30 44.74 -16.21
C LEU A 393 27.16 43.24 -15.95
N LEU A 394 27.18 42.40 -17.00
CA LEU A 394 27.18 40.94 -16.88
C LEU A 394 28.49 40.43 -16.28
N ALA A 395 29.62 41.00 -16.68
CA ALA A 395 30.94 40.67 -16.14
C ALA A 395 31.01 40.94 -14.63
N GLU A 396 30.54 42.12 -14.19
CA GLU A 396 30.48 42.45 -12.77
C GLU A 396 29.49 41.55 -12.02
N ALA A 397 28.34 41.21 -12.64
CA ALA A 397 27.37 40.31 -12.02
C ALA A 397 27.97 38.92 -11.75
N ILE A 398 28.64 38.34 -12.77
CA ILE A 398 29.30 37.02 -12.65
C ILE A 398 30.46 37.09 -11.65
N ARG A 399 31.26 38.17 -11.65
CA ARG A 399 32.33 38.37 -10.66
C ARG A 399 31.78 38.36 -9.23
N ARG A 400 30.68 39.06 -8.96
CA ARG A 400 30.01 39.08 -7.64
C ARG A 400 29.50 37.70 -7.25
N VAL A 401 28.82 36.99 -8.15
CA VAL A 401 28.33 35.63 -7.89
C VAL A 401 29.49 34.67 -7.59
N ARG A 402 30.57 34.68 -8.38
CA ARG A 402 31.78 33.86 -8.14
C ARG A 402 32.46 34.18 -6.80
N ALA A 403 32.35 35.42 -6.34
CA ALA A 403 32.87 35.86 -5.04
C ALA A 403 31.86 35.68 -3.90
N ASN A 404 30.70 35.06 -4.14
CA ASN A 404 29.60 34.92 -3.18
C ASN A 404 29.08 36.26 -2.60
N GLN A 405 29.19 37.34 -3.38
CA GLN A 405 28.77 38.70 -3.02
C GLN A 405 27.36 38.97 -3.55
N VAL A 406 26.36 38.29 -2.99
CA VAL A 406 24.95 38.39 -3.40
C VAL A 406 24.05 38.82 -2.24
N LEU A 407 22.94 39.49 -2.56
CA LEU A 407 21.88 39.84 -1.62
C LEU A 407 20.91 38.67 -1.54
N ARG A 408 20.72 38.14 -0.32
CA ARG A 408 19.85 36.98 -0.07
C ARG A 408 18.65 37.42 0.76
N ARG A 409 17.46 37.04 0.32
CA ARG A 409 16.23 37.12 1.10
C ARG A 409 15.65 35.73 1.19
N PRO A 410 15.64 35.10 2.38
CA PRO A 410 15.22 33.72 2.51
C PRO A 410 13.72 33.55 2.25
N GLY A 411 13.38 32.44 1.59
CA GLY A 411 12.01 31.98 1.48
C GLY A 411 11.53 31.26 2.75
N TYR A 412 10.22 31.25 2.93
CA TYR A 412 9.54 30.71 4.11
C TYR A 412 8.08 30.38 3.79
N ASP A 413 7.52 29.37 4.46
CA ASP A 413 6.10 29.00 4.41
C ASP A 413 5.46 29.02 2.99
N GLY A 414 6.18 28.43 2.02
CA GLY A 414 5.73 28.29 0.63
C GLY A 414 6.07 29.46 -0.30
N GLU A 415 6.65 30.55 0.23
CA GLU A 415 7.16 31.68 -0.56
C GLU A 415 8.63 31.45 -0.94
N PHE A 416 8.95 31.55 -2.23
CA PHE A 416 10.35 31.49 -2.69
C PHE A 416 11.15 32.69 -2.18
N GLY A 417 12.40 32.43 -1.80
CA GLY A 417 13.35 33.48 -1.54
C GLY A 417 13.81 34.19 -2.81
N VAL A 418 14.55 35.28 -2.61
CA VAL A 418 15.05 36.12 -3.69
C VAL A 418 16.55 36.28 -3.53
N ILE A 419 17.29 35.87 -4.55
CA ILE A 419 18.74 36.05 -4.67
C ILE A 419 19.00 37.09 -5.74
N GLN A 420 19.70 38.17 -5.39
CA GLN A 420 19.98 39.29 -6.28
C GLN A 420 21.46 39.66 -6.24
N VAL A 421 21.98 40.14 -7.37
CA VAL A 421 23.37 40.59 -7.46
C VAL A 421 23.52 42.10 -7.18
N PHE A 422 22.50 42.88 -7.51
CA PHE A 422 22.47 44.32 -7.30
C PHE A 422 21.29 44.75 -6.42
N SER A 423 21.51 45.78 -5.59
CA SER A 423 20.41 46.48 -4.96
C SER A 423 19.61 47.31 -5.98
N GLY A 424 18.34 47.62 -5.68
CA GLY A 424 17.50 48.43 -6.57
C GLY A 424 18.09 49.81 -6.90
N ASP A 425 18.78 50.42 -5.94
CA ASP A 425 19.42 51.73 -6.11
C ASP A 425 20.72 51.67 -6.93
N GLU A 426 21.56 50.64 -6.71
CA GLU A 426 22.77 50.41 -7.52
C GLU A 426 22.40 50.12 -8.97
N ARG A 427 21.38 49.29 -9.17
CA ARG A 427 20.87 48.94 -10.49
C ARG A 427 20.40 50.17 -11.26
N ALA A 428 19.61 51.06 -10.62
CA ALA A 428 19.16 52.30 -11.27
C ALA A 428 20.33 53.21 -11.67
N ARG A 429 21.40 53.25 -10.88
CA ARG A 429 22.62 54.04 -11.16
C ARG A 429 23.47 53.40 -12.26
N LEU A 430 23.71 52.09 -12.21
CA LEU A 430 24.55 51.35 -13.14
C LEU A 430 23.88 51.14 -14.51
N CYS A 431 22.57 50.90 -14.53
CA CYS A 431 21.79 50.88 -15.78
C CYS A 431 21.62 52.29 -16.38
N GLY A 432 21.55 53.35 -15.55
CA GLY A 432 21.46 54.74 -16.00
C GLY A 432 22.75 55.31 -16.61
N GLN A 433 23.91 54.72 -16.32
CA GLN A 433 25.20 55.09 -16.92
C GLN A 433 25.56 54.27 -18.18
N GLY A 434 24.80 53.21 -18.49
CA GLY A 434 24.97 52.37 -19.67
C GLY A 434 23.98 52.72 -20.79
N ASN A 435 24.20 53.84 -21.50
CA ASN A 435 23.44 54.16 -22.71
C ASN A 435 23.74 53.16 -23.83
N LEU A 436 22.93 52.10 -23.96
CA LEU A 436 22.82 51.34 -25.22
C LEU A 436 21.46 50.70 -25.48
N PHE A 437 20.39 51.13 -24.80
CA PHE A 437 19.02 50.84 -25.23
C PHE A 437 18.09 52.00 -24.84
N ALA A 438 17.87 52.94 -25.77
CA ALA A 438 16.87 53.99 -25.63
C ALA A 438 15.81 53.88 -26.73
N SER A 439 14.56 53.56 -26.35
CA SER A 439 13.39 54.36 -26.76
C SER A 439 12.19 54.15 -25.81
N ALA A 440 11.78 55.26 -25.18
CA ALA A 440 10.43 55.62 -24.71
C ALA A 440 9.74 54.88 -23.53
N VAL A 441 10.01 55.41 -22.33
CA VAL A 441 9.16 55.78 -21.17
C VAL A 441 7.63 55.55 -21.29
N THR A 442 6.94 54.92 -20.32
CA THR A 442 6.39 55.58 -19.10
C THR A 442 5.99 54.56 -18.03
N SER A 443 6.29 54.86 -16.75
CA SER A 443 5.87 54.11 -15.57
C SER A 443 4.97 54.96 -14.68
N GLU A 444 3.80 54.42 -14.31
CA GLU A 444 2.91 54.99 -13.30
C GLU A 444 3.14 54.34 -11.93
N GLN A 445 3.34 55.20 -10.93
CA GLN A 445 3.50 54.85 -9.52
C GLN A 445 2.15 54.54 -8.85
N ARG A 446 2.09 53.51 -8.00
CA ARG A 446 0.99 53.32 -7.02
C ARG A 446 1.51 53.27 -5.58
N LYS A 447 0.98 54.17 -4.76
CA LYS A 447 1.24 54.36 -3.32
C LYS A 447 0.64 53.25 -2.46
N LYS A 448 1.35 52.84 -1.39
CA LYS A 448 0.83 52.04 -0.27
C LYS A 448 0.47 52.94 0.93
N ALA A 449 -0.66 52.64 1.56
CA ALA A 449 -1.11 53.10 2.88
C ALA A 449 -1.60 51.84 3.63
N GLY A 450 -1.54 51.67 4.96
CA GLY A 450 -0.97 52.40 6.08
C GLY A 450 -0.98 51.45 7.28
N LYS A 451 -0.04 51.58 8.22
CA LYS A 451 0.06 50.78 9.45
C LYS A 451 -0.95 51.26 10.50
N ARG A 452 -1.65 50.34 11.17
CA ARG A 452 -2.39 50.59 12.41
C ARG A 452 -1.87 49.64 13.50
N THR A 453 -1.30 50.23 14.55
CA THR A 453 -0.81 49.56 15.76
C THR A 453 -1.93 49.49 16.79
N ARG A 454 -2.16 48.34 17.44
CA ARG A 454 -2.92 48.27 18.70
C ARG A 454 -2.44 47.12 19.61
N THR A 455 -1.80 47.53 20.70
CA THR A 455 -1.88 47.10 22.12
C THR A 455 -2.09 45.62 22.48
N ALA A 456 -1.11 45.11 23.26
CA ALA A 456 -1.02 43.81 23.90
C ALA A 456 -2.03 43.59 25.05
N LEU A 457 -2.38 42.32 25.28
CA LEU A 457 -3.09 41.82 26.46
C LEU A 457 -2.28 40.66 27.04
N ASP A 458 -2.23 40.62 28.38
CA ASP A 458 -1.41 39.72 29.19
C ASP A 458 -1.84 38.24 29.15
N PRO A 459 -0.93 37.29 29.45
CA PRO A 459 -1.10 35.87 29.20
C PRO A 459 -1.83 35.11 30.31
N VAL A 460 -2.53 34.03 29.94
CA VAL A 460 -3.07 33.01 30.85
C VAL A 460 -2.11 31.82 30.88
N PRO A 461 -1.81 31.18 32.04
CA PRO A 461 -0.85 30.08 32.13
C PRO A 461 -1.43 28.79 31.53
N MET A 462 -0.62 28.07 30.74
CA MET A 462 -0.87 26.68 30.31
C MET A 462 -0.09 25.74 31.22
N ASP A 463 -0.79 24.76 31.81
CA ASP A 463 -0.20 23.63 32.53
C ASP A 463 0.32 22.54 31.58
N ASP A 464 1.34 21.84 32.05
CA ASP A 464 2.17 20.85 31.35
C ASP A 464 1.41 19.64 30.79
N ILE A 465 1.75 19.25 29.55
CA ILE A 465 1.32 17.98 28.94
C ILE A 465 2.44 16.94 29.12
N PRO A 466 2.19 15.79 29.78
CA PRO A 466 3.21 14.78 30.03
C PRO A 466 3.46 13.86 28.83
N THR A 467 4.72 13.46 28.70
CA THR A 467 5.31 12.60 27.66
C THR A 467 4.81 11.14 27.76
N PRO A 468 4.64 10.38 26.65
CA PRO A 468 4.04 9.05 26.69
C PRO A 468 5.03 7.98 27.21
N ALA A 469 4.60 7.23 28.22
CA ALA A 469 5.37 6.13 28.82
C ALA A 469 5.28 4.82 28.02
N LYS A 470 6.34 4.02 28.14
CA LYS A 470 6.53 2.67 27.57
C LYS A 470 5.35 1.72 27.88
N ARG A 471 4.91 0.95 26.88
CA ARG A 471 3.84 -0.06 26.95
C ARG A 471 4.12 -1.11 28.05
N SER A 472 3.36 -1.09 29.14
CA SER A 472 3.31 -2.15 30.15
C SER A 472 2.36 -3.28 29.73
N ARG A 473 2.57 -4.49 30.28
CA ARG A 473 1.64 -5.63 30.17
C ARG A 473 0.23 -5.19 30.58
N VAL A 474 -0.75 -5.34 29.69
CA VAL A 474 -2.15 -4.98 29.92
C VAL A 474 -2.74 -5.95 30.93
N SER A 475 -3.11 -5.48 32.12
CA SER A 475 -3.82 -6.26 33.13
C SER A 475 -5.29 -6.43 32.75
N LEU A 476 -5.92 -7.54 33.16
CA LEU A 476 -7.37 -7.71 33.06
C LEU A 476 -8.08 -6.59 33.84
N ASN A 477 -9.18 -6.08 33.29
CA ASN A 477 -10.04 -5.14 34.01
C ASN A 477 -11.00 -5.89 34.96
N SER A 478 -11.79 -5.16 35.74
CA SER A 478 -12.73 -5.72 36.73
C SER A 478 -13.71 -6.74 36.15
N GLU A 479 -14.31 -6.44 35.00
CA GLU A 479 -15.34 -7.29 34.39
C GLU A 479 -14.75 -8.53 33.71
N GLN A 480 -13.57 -8.41 33.11
CA GLN A 480 -12.80 -9.53 32.58
C GLN A 480 -12.33 -10.44 33.71
N GLN A 481 -11.85 -9.87 34.81
CA GLN A 481 -11.41 -10.62 35.98
C GLN A 481 -12.56 -11.41 36.61
N GLN A 482 -13.76 -10.82 36.71
CA GLN A 482 -14.96 -11.53 37.18
C GLN A 482 -15.31 -12.74 36.31
N ALA A 483 -15.27 -12.60 34.98
CA ALA A 483 -15.51 -13.72 34.06
C ALA A 483 -14.42 -14.79 34.15
N VAL A 484 -13.16 -14.39 34.36
CA VAL A 484 -12.02 -15.30 34.52
C VAL A 484 -12.04 -16.03 35.86
N ASP A 485 -12.55 -15.42 36.93
CA ASP A 485 -12.54 -15.99 38.28
C ASP A 485 -13.81 -16.78 38.63
N SER A 486 -14.88 -16.69 37.84
CA SER A 486 -16.14 -17.40 38.12
C SER A 486 -15.90 -18.91 38.29
N THR A 487 -16.55 -19.52 39.28
CA THR A 487 -16.50 -20.97 39.53
C THR A 487 -17.70 -21.70 38.93
N ALA A 488 -18.58 -21.01 38.19
CA ALA A 488 -19.74 -21.65 37.57
C ALA A 488 -19.33 -22.66 36.51
N ALA A 489 -20.13 -23.74 36.40
CA ALA A 489 -19.89 -24.78 35.41
C ALA A 489 -20.26 -24.33 33.98
N LEU A 490 -21.25 -23.46 33.83
CA LEU A 490 -21.72 -22.95 32.56
C LEU A 490 -21.67 -21.43 32.60
N ILE A 491 -20.88 -20.84 31.72
CA ILE A 491 -20.61 -19.41 31.64
C ILE A 491 -20.82 -18.95 30.20
N VAL A 492 -21.55 -17.84 30.02
CA VAL A 492 -21.61 -17.12 28.75
C VAL A 492 -21.19 -15.67 28.95
N VAL A 493 -20.27 -15.20 28.13
CA VAL A 493 -19.72 -13.84 28.17
C VAL A 493 -20.22 -13.07 26.95
N GLN A 494 -21.09 -12.09 27.18
CA GLN A 494 -21.56 -11.15 26.16
C GLN A 494 -20.58 -9.99 26.08
N ALA A 495 -19.89 -9.85 24.96
CA ALA A 495 -18.75 -8.95 24.85
C ALA A 495 -18.77 -8.17 23.54
N GLY A 496 -18.90 -6.84 23.64
CA GLY A 496 -18.90 -5.93 22.49
C GLY A 496 -17.61 -5.98 21.66
N PRO A 497 -17.53 -5.29 20.51
CA PRO A 497 -16.31 -5.13 19.74
C PRO A 497 -15.23 -4.44 20.57
N GLY A 498 -13.97 -4.86 20.41
CA GLY A 498 -12.82 -4.18 21.05
C GLY A 498 -12.76 -4.30 22.58
N THR A 499 -13.51 -5.22 23.19
CA THR A 499 -13.57 -5.44 24.65
C THR A 499 -12.55 -6.43 25.20
N GLY A 500 -11.70 -7.01 24.34
CA GLY A 500 -10.70 -7.99 24.72
C GLY A 500 -11.23 -9.43 24.90
N LYS A 501 -12.17 -9.86 24.04
CA LYS A 501 -12.73 -11.24 24.02
C LYS A 501 -11.67 -12.33 24.07
N THR A 502 -10.77 -12.34 23.07
CA THR A 502 -9.71 -13.35 22.94
C THR A 502 -8.76 -13.32 24.15
N HIS A 503 -8.46 -12.13 24.68
CA HIS A 503 -7.64 -12.00 25.89
C HIS A 503 -8.32 -12.65 27.10
N THR A 504 -9.60 -12.39 27.31
CA THR A 504 -10.41 -12.97 28.39
C THR A 504 -10.52 -14.49 28.26
N LEU A 505 -10.78 -15.00 27.04
CA LEU A 505 -10.85 -16.43 26.75
C LEU A 505 -9.53 -17.13 27.09
N VAL A 506 -8.40 -16.61 26.60
CA VAL A 506 -7.08 -17.18 26.84
C VAL A 506 -6.73 -17.13 28.34
N SER A 507 -7.00 -16.02 29.03
CA SER A 507 -6.77 -15.92 30.48
C SER A 507 -7.62 -16.89 31.29
N ARG A 508 -8.85 -17.19 30.85
CA ARG A 508 -9.68 -18.21 31.50
C ARG A 508 -9.12 -19.62 31.27
N VAL A 509 -8.72 -19.94 30.05
CA VAL A 509 -8.06 -21.24 29.73
C VAL A 509 -6.81 -21.40 30.60
N GLN A 510 -6.03 -20.34 30.77
CA GLN A 510 -4.85 -20.31 31.66
C GLN A 510 -5.20 -20.61 33.11
N CYS A 511 -6.23 -19.94 33.65
CA CYS A 511 -6.68 -20.15 35.02
C CYS A 511 -7.11 -21.61 35.26
N VAL A 512 -7.90 -22.18 34.34
CA VAL A 512 -8.42 -23.55 34.46
C VAL A 512 -7.31 -24.59 34.28
N ALA A 513 -6.51 -24.51 33.20
CA ALA A 513 -5.41 -25.45 32.96
C ALA A 513 -4.33 -25.37 34.06
N GLY A 514 -4.00 -24.16 34.51
CA GLY A 514 -3.03 -23.92 35.57
C GLY A 514 -3.44 -24.50 36.93
N SER A 515 -4.74 -24.68 37.17
CA SER A 515 -5.27 -25.37 38.36
C SER A 515 -5.15 -26.89 38.30
N GLY A 516 -4.66 -27.45 37.19
CA GLY A 516 -4.56 -28.90 36.95
C GLY A 516 -5.84 -29.52 36.36
N ALA A 517 -6.83 -28.70 35.99
CA ALA A 517 -8.10 -29.15 35.44
C ALA A 517 -7.99 -29.40 33.92
N ILE A 518 -7.57 -30.62 33.55
CA ILE A 518 -7.39 -31.09 32.17
C ILE A 518 -8.24 -32.35 31.90
N PRO A 519 -8.68 -32.62 30.65
CA PRO A 519 -8.36 -31.90 29.41
C PRO A 519 -9.15 -30.59 29.22
N CYS A 520 -8.58 -29.67 28.45
CA CYS A 520 -9.24 -28.43 28.00
C CYS A 520 -9.40 -28.44 26.48
N THR A 521 -10.57 -28.05 25.98
CA THR A 521 -10.88 -27.96 24.55
C THR A 521 -11.34 -26.55 24.20
N VAL A 522 -10.64 -25.88 23.29
CA VAL A 522 -11.00 -24.57 22.75
C VAL A 522 -11.47 -24.73 21.31
N ILE A 523 -12.71 -24.33 21.05
CA ILE A 523 -13.33 -24.32 19.73
C ILE A 523 -13.42 -22.88 19.22
N THR A 524 -12.88 -22.63 18.02
CA THR A 524 -12.98 -21.36 17.31
C THR A 524 -13.73 -21.51 15.98
N PHE A 525 -14.12 -20.39 15.36
CA PHE A 525 -14.79 -20.44 14.06
C PHE A 525 -13.84 -20.66 12.87
N THR A 526 -12.63 -20.08 12.92
CA THR A 526 -11.66 -20.13 11.80
C THR A 526 -10.35 -20.80 12.22
N ASN A 527 -9.64 -21.39 11.24
CA ASN A 527 -8.30 -21.96 11.45
C ASN A 527 -7.28 -20.89 11.89
N LYS A 528 -7.42 -19.65 11.42
CA LYS A 528 -6.57 -18.53 11.83
C LYS A 528 -6.77 -18.18 13.31
N ALA A 529 -8.01 -18.09 13.77
CA ALA A 529 -8.31 -17.87 15.19
C ALA A 529 -7.79 -19.03 16.06
N ALA A 530 -7.93 -20.29 15.60
CA ALA A 530 -7.36 -21.44 16.29
C ALA A 530 -5.83 -21.36 16.37
N ALA A 531 -5.15 -20.95 15.30
CA ALA A 531 -3.70 -20.78 15.28
C ALA A 531 -3.24 -19.66 16.22
N GLU A 532 -3.91 -18.51 16.22
CA GLU A 532 -3.62 -17.39 17.12
C GLU A 532 -3.80 -17.77 18.59
N VAL A 533 -4.93 -18.41 18.93
CA VAL A 533 -5.19 -18.88 20.29
C VAL A 533 -4.15 -19.91 20.72
N ARG A 534 -3.78 -20.84 19.83
CA ARG A 534 -2.73 -21.84 20.11
C ARG A 534 -1.37 -21.17 20.35
N GLU A 535 -0.99 -20.18 19.55
CA GLU A 535 0.26 -19.45 19.72
C GLU A 535 0.29 -18.68 21.06
N ARG A 536 -0.82 -18.03 21.42
CA ARG A 536 -0.96 -17.33 22.72
C ARG A 536 -0.86 -18.30 23.89
N ILE A 537 -1.54 -19.45 23.83
CA ILE A 537 -1.47 -20.49 24.87
C ILE A 537 -0.05 -21.05 24.99
N SER A 538 0.61 -21.37 23.88
CA SER A 538 1.98 -21.90 23.89
C SER A 538 3.01 -20.92 24.48
N ARG A 539 2.80 -19.62 24.26
CA ARG A 539 3.67 -18.56 24.79
C ARG A 539 3.52 -18.38 26.29
N ASP A 540 2.29 -18.45 26.78
CA ASP A 540 1.96 -18.10 28.15
C ASP A 540 1.91 -19.32 29.10
N ILE A 541 1.68 -20.54 28.58
CA ILE A 541 1.66 -21.81 29.33
C ILE A 541 2.42 -22.93 28.58
N PRO A 542 3.74 -22.81 28.36
CA PRO A 542 4.50 -23.76 27.54
C PRO A 542 4.41 -25.21 28.07
N ASP A 543 4.45 -25.41 29.39
CA ASP A 543 4.50 -26.74 30.03
C ASP A 543 3.19 -27.54 29.91
N GLN A 544 2.05 -26.87 29.70
CA GLN A 544 0.72 -27.48 29.61
C GLN A 544 0.11 -27.39 28.20
N SER A 545 0.81 -26.75 27.26
CA SER A 545 0.33 -26.52 25.88
C SER A 545 -0.15 -27.80 25.17
N GLY A 546 0.53 -28.93 25.38
CA GLY A 546 0.15 -30.24 24.80
C GLY A 546 -1.13 -30.86 25.38
N SER A 547 -1.66 -30.32 26.47
CA SER A 547 -2.89 -30.80 27.14
C SER A 547 -4.14 -29.98 26.79
N VAL A 548 -3.99 -28.91 26.00
CA VAL A 548 -5.09 -28.07 25.51
C VAL A 548 -5.33 -28.36 24.02
N THR A 549 -6.51 -28.88 23.70
CA THR A 549 -6.93 -29.07 22.31
C THR A 549 -7.50 -27.77 21.77
N VAL A 550 -6.90 -27.19 20.74
CA VAL A 550 -7.43 -26.01 20.05
C VAL A 550 -7.79 -26.40 18.63
N ALA A 551 -9.04 -26.23 18.21
CA ALA A 551 -9.53 -26.62 16.90
C ALA A 551 -10.73 -25.78 16.44
N THR A 552 -11.11 -25.88 15.17
CA THR A 552 -12.44 -25.42 14.71
C THR A 552 -13.51 -26.46 15.03
N PHE A 553 -14.80 -26.11 14.92
CA PHE A 553 -15.89 -27.09 15.05
C PHE A 553 -15.68 -28.32 14.14
N HIS A 554 -15.40 -28.07 12.86
CA HIS A 554 -15.13 -29.13 11.89
C HIS A 554 -13.87 -29.93 12.24
N GLY A 555 -12.78 -29.26 12.61
CA GLY A 555 -11.53 -29.93 12.98
C GLY A 555 -11.67 -30.83 14.21
N TYR A 556 -12.38 -30.35 15.24
CA TYR A 556 -12.67 -31.12 16.45
C TYR A 556 -13.54 -32.35 16.15
N CYS A 557 -14.68 -32.16 15.47
CA CYS A 557 -15.59 -33.25 15.13
C CYS A 557 -14.93 -34.27 14.19
N LEU A 558 -14.25 -33.81 13.13
CA LEU A 558 -13.57 -34.68 12.17
C LEU A 558 -12.44 -35.48 12.84
N GLY A 559 -11.69 -34.87 13.77
CA GLY A 559 -10.67 -35.56 14.55
C GLY A 559 -11.23 -36.73 15.35
N HIS A 560 -12.40 -36.56 15.97
CA HIS A 560 -13.10 -37.63 16.66
C HIS A 560 -13.67 -38.69 15.70
N LEU A 561 -14.32 -38.27 14.61
CA LEU A 561 -14.88 -39.20 13.63
C LEU A 561 -13.78 -40.08 13.00
N ARG A 562 -12.61 -39.50 12.68
CA ARG A 562 -11.46 -40.26 12.17
C ARG A 562 -10.83 -41.19 13.19
N ARG A 563 -10.99 -40.91 14.49
CA ARG A 563 -10.55 -41.85 15.54
C ARG A 563 -11.37 -43.13 15.53
N PHE A 564 -12.66 -43.06 15.15
CA PHE A 564 -13.56 -44.22 15.06
C PHE A 564 -13.53 -44.87 13.67
N ARG A 565 -13.38 -44.06 12.62
CA ARG A 565 -13.24 -44.49 11.21
C ARG A 565 -11.98 -43.87 10.58
N PRO A 566 -10.78 -44.47 10.75
CA PRO A 566 -9.51 -43.91 10.24
C PRO A 566 -9.48 -43.65 8.73
N GLU A 567 -10.27 -44.40 7.97
CA GLU A 567 -10.41 -44.30 6.51
C GLU A 567 -11.32 -43.15 6.04
N LEU A 568 -11.96 -42.42 6.95
CA LEU A 568 -12.95 -41.39 6.63
C LEU A 568 -12.34 -40.17 5.92
N LYS A 569 -12.80 -39.92 4.70
CA LYS A 569 -12.42 -38.78 3.86
C LYS A 569 -13.53 -37.73 3.79
N VAL A 570 -13.15 -36.47 3.61
CA VAL A 570 -14.11 -35.37 3.50
C VAL A 570 -14.45 -35.15 2.03
N ALA A 571 -15.73 -35.07 1.70
CA ALA A 571 -16.23 -34.70 0.38
C ALA A 571 -16.43 -33.18 0.32
N GLY A 572 -15.63 -32.51 -0.51
CA GLY A 572 -15.79 -31.09 -0.83
C GLY A 572 -16.88 -30.81 -1.87
N PRO A 573 -17.04 -29.55 -2.31
CA PRO A 573 -18.07 -29.14 -3.27
C PRO A 573 -18.05 -29.95 -4.57
N GLU A 574 -16.86 -30.27 -5.07
CA GLU A 574 -16.66 -31.02 -6.31
C GLU A 574 -17.11 -32.48 -6.18
N GLU A 575 -16.73 -33.15 -5.09
CA GLU A 575 -17.17 -34.52 -4.82
C GLU A 575 -18.68 -34.57 -4.58
N ARG A 576 -19.24 -33.56 -3.90
CA ARG A 576 -20.70 -33.42 -3.75
C ARG A 576 -21.39 -33.33 -5.11
N MET A 577 -20.92 -32.48 -6.02
CA MET A 577 -21.49 -32.40 -7.37
C MET A 577 -21.38 -33.74 -8.09
N LEU A 578 -20.22 -34.40 -8.02
CA LEU A 578 -20.00 -35.69 -8.67
C LEU A 578 -21.00 -36.75 -8.18
N VAL A 579 -21.24 -36.83 -6.86
CA VAL A 579 -22.23 -37.76 -6.30
C VAL A 579 -23.65 -37.39 -6.75
N LEU A 580 -24.02 -36.11 -6.79
CA LEU A 580 -25.34 -35.68 -7.27
C LEU A 580 -25.55 -36.03 -8.75
N GLU A 581 -24.53 -35.88 -9.58
CA GLU A 581 -24.54 -36.28 -10.99
C GLU A 581 -24.73 -37.78 -11.18
N GLU A 582 -24.22 -38.60 -10.25
CA GLU A 582 -24.40 -40.05 -10.29
C GLU A 582 -25.79 -40.48 -9.83
N LEU A 583 -26.34 -39.81 -8.83
CA LEU A 583 -27.66 -40.13 -8.27
C LEU A 583 -28.81 -39.66 -9.16
N GLN A 584 -28.62 -38.53 -9.84
CA GLN A 584 -29.62 -37.90 -10.69
C GLN A 584 -28.96 -37.37 -11.99
N PRO A 585 -28.65 -38.26 -12.95
CA PRO A 585 -28.00 -37.88 -14.20
C PRO A 585 -28.82 -36.86 -15.02
N ASP A 586 -30.15 -36.98 -14.96
CA ASP A 586 -31.10 -36.16 -15.73
C ASP A 586 -31.24 -34.71 -15.23
N TRP A 587 -30.68 -34.39 -14.06
CA TRP A 587 -30.75 -33.03 -13.51
C TRP A 587 -29.86 -32.07 -14.29
N SER A 588 -30.40 -30.87 -14.58
CA SER A 588 -29.56 -29.79 -15.11
C SER A 588 -28.57 -29.30 -14.04
N ALA A 589 -27.52 -28.58 -14.45
CA ALA A 589 -26.58 -27.96 -13.52
C ALA A 589 -27.28 -27.07 -12.48
N ARG A 590 -28.34 -26.36 -12.89
CA ARG A 590 -29.15 -25.50 -12.02
C ARG A 590 -29.93 -26.30 -10.98
N ASP A 591 -30.46 -27.47 -11.35
CA ASP A 591 -31.19 -28.35 -10.43
C ASP A 591 -30.25 -28.95 -9.38
N ARG A 592 -29.07 -29.40 -9.80
CA ARG A 592 -28.02 -29.90 -8.89
C ARG A 592 -27.57 -28.84 -7.90
N GLU A 593 -27.39 -27.60 -8.37
CA GLU A 593 -27.01 -26.48 -7.51
C GLU A 593 -28.13 -26.11 -6.52
N ALA A 594 -29.40 -26.14 -6.96
CA ALA A 594 -30.55 -25.97 -6.07
C ALA A 594 -30.62 -27.08 -5.01
N PHE A 595 -30.36 -28.33 -5.38
CA PHE A 595 -30.34 -29.45 -4.45
C PHE A 595 -29.12 -29.43 -3.51
N SER A 596 -27.97 -28.97 -3.96
CA SER A 596 -26.81 -28.74 -3.08
C SER A 596 -27.13 -27.73 -1.98
N ARG A 597 -27.84 -26.65 -2.29
CA ARG A 597 -28.35 -25.70 -1.28
C ARG A 597 -29.32 -26.36 -0.29
N LEU A 598 -30.12 -27.32 -0.75
CA LEU A 598 -31.00 -28.11 0.13
C LEU A 598 -30.19 -29.01 1.06
N LEU A 599 -29.16 -29.71 0.56
CA LEU A 599 -28.26 -30.51 1.40
C LEU A 599 -27.56 -29.66 2.46
N SER A 600 -27.09 -28.46 2.10
CA SER A 600 -26.50 -27.52 3.06
C SER A 600 -27.45 -27.15 4.19
N ARG A 601 -28.72 -26.88 3.89
CA ARG A 601 -29.74 -26.61 4.91
C ARG A 601 -30.02 -27.85 5.76
N PHE A 602 -30.17 -29.01 5.13
CA PHE A 602 -30.40 -30.27 5.82
C PHE A 602 -29.32 -30.56 6.87
N PHE A 603 -28.04 -30.44 6.50
CA PHE A 603 -26.94 -30.69 7.43
C PHE A 603 -26.78 -29.61 8.51
N SER A 604 -27.01 -28.33 8.17
CA SER A 604 -26.83 -27.21 9.12
C SER A 604 -27.97 -27.05 10.12
N GLN A 605 -29.22 -27.32 9.70
CA GLN A 605 -30.42 -27.09 10.51
C GLN A 605 -30.95 -28.36 11.21
N LEU A 606 -30.38 -29.54 10.92
CA LEU A 606 -30.84 -30.83 11.45
C LEU A 606 -32.34 -31.07 11.18
N GLU A 607 -32.87 -30.56 10.05
CA GLU A 607 -34.27 -30.77 9.67
C GLU A 607 -34.56 -32.26 9.43
N SER A 608 -35.79 -32.68 9.69
CA SER A 608 -36.31 -34.00 9.32
C SER A 608 -36.51 -34.11 7.80
N GLY A 609 -35.42 -33.99 7.04
CA GLY A 609 -35.32 -34.34 5.62
C GLY A 609 -35.24 -35.86 5.39
N THR A 610 -35.44 -36.66 6.44
CA THR A 610 -35.43 -38.12 6.43
C THR A 610 -36.48 -38.73 5.49
N GLU A 611 -37.40 -37.97 4.91
CA GLU A 611 -38.38 -38.45 3.93
C GLU A 611 -37.93 -38.26 2.46
N ASN A 612 -36.88 -37.47 2.19
CA ASN A 612 -36.38 -37.28 0.83
C ASN A 612 -35.47 -38.44 0.41
N SER A 613 -35.95 -39.29 -0.51
CA SER A 613 -35.24 -40.48 -0.98
C SER A 613 -33.86 -40.17 -1.61
N VAL A 614 -33.68 -38.98 -2.20
CA VAL A 614 -32.40 -38.58 -2.80
C VAL A 614 -31.39 -38.18 -1.71
N VAL A 615 -31.82 -37.49 -0.65
CA VAL A 615 -30.95 -37.16 0.51
C VAL A 615 -30.50 -38.44 1.21
N GLN A 616 -31.41 -39.39 1.45
CA GLN A 616 -31.07 -40.69 2.03
C GLN A 616 -30.06 -41.43 1.16
N ARG A 617 -30.30 -41.49 -0.16
CA ARG A 617 -29.40 -42.16 -1.09
C ARG A 617 -28.04 -41.45 -1.17
N TYR A 618 -28.02 -40.12 -1.07
CA TYR A 618 -26.79 -39.34 -1.00
C TYR A 618 -25.94 -39.70 0.23
N VAL A 619 -26.54 -39.64 1.43
CA VAL A 619 -25.84 -40.00 2.68
C VAL A 619 -25.38 -41.45 2.65
N GLN A 620 -26.23 -42.39 2.18
CA GLN A 620 -25.86 -43.79 2.03
C GLN A 620 -24.69 -43.98 1.07
N THR A 621 -24.68 -43.26 -0.06
CA THR A 621 -23.61 -43.33 -1.06
C THR A 621 -22.29 -42.81 -0.48
N LEU A 622 -22.32 -41.77 0.34
CA LEU A 622 -21.13 -41.29 1.04
C LEU A 622 -20.61 -42.32 2.05
N ASP A 623 -21.48 -42.90 2.87
CA ASP A 623 -21.10 -43.93 3.84
C ASP A 623 -20.53 -45.21 3.17
N GLU A 624 -21.14 -45.68 2.07
CA GLU A 624 -20.63 -46.80 1.26
C GLU A 624 -19.21 -46.54 0.71
N ARG A 625 -18.81 -45.28 0.61
CA ARG A 625 -17.51 -44.83 0.07
C ARG A 625 -16.53 -44.35 1.13
N SER A 626 -16.87 -44.49 2.42
CA SER A 626 -16.10 -43.91 3.52
C SER A 626 -15.85 -42.40 3.35
N LEU A 627 -16.85 -41.70 2.81
CA LEU A 627 -16.87 -40.24 2.66
C LEU A 627 -17.80 -39.62 3.70
N ILE A 628 -17.50 -38.39 4.09
CA ILE A 628 -18.40 -37.51 4.83
C ILE A 628 -18.42 -36.15 4.15
N ASP A 629 -19.62 -35.64 3.88
CA ASP A 629 -19.76 -34.27 3.41
C ASP A 629 -19.22 -33.31 4.47
N ILE A 630 -18.44 -32.29 4.06
CA ILE A 630 -17.88 -31.31 5.00
C ILE A 630 -18.95 -30.69 5.91
N GLU A 631 -20.14 -30.39 5.38
CA GLU A 631 -21.23 -29.78 6.15
C GLU A 631 -21.92 -30.81 7.07
N ALA A 632 -21.77 -32.12 6.81
CA ALA A 632 -22.30 -33.20 7.63
C ALA A 632 -21.40 -33.57 8.82
N VAL A 633 -20.15 -33.08 8.87
CA VAL A 633 -19.18 -33.44 9.92
C VAL A 633 -19.71 -33.16 11.31
N VAL A 634 -20.31 -31.98 11.53
CA VAL A 634 -20.81 -31.58 12.86
C VAL A 634 -22.08 -32.36 13.22
N SER A 635 -23.05 -32.44 12.31
CA SER A 635 -24.32 -33.14 12.54
C SER A 635 -24.11 -34.63 12.81
N ARG A 636 -23.15 -35.27 12.12
CA ARG A 636 -22.83 -36.68 12.39
C ARG A 636 -22.26 -36.91 13.78
N THR A 637 -21.41 -36.01 14.28
CA THR A 637 -20.92 -36.09 15.67
C THR A 637 -22.05 -35.84 16.67
N VAL A 638 -23.00 -34.95 16.37
CA VAL A 638 -24.20 -34.73 17.18
C VAL A 638 -25.06 -36.00 17.28
N GLU A 639 -25.27 -36.71 16.17
CA GLU A 639 -25.98 -37.98 16.15
C GLU A 639 -25.31 -39.03 17.06
N LEU A 640 -23.99 -39.17 16.99
CA LEU A 640 -23.23 -40.08 17.86
C LEU A 640 -23.41 -39.74 19.35
N LEU A 641 -23.33 -38.45 19.70
CA LEU A 641 -23.52 -37.98 21.07
C LEU A 641 -24.95 -38.14 21.58
N HIS A 642 -25.94 -38.22 20.67
CA HIS A 642 -27.35 -38.38 21.03
C HIS A 642 -27.71 -39.83 21.38
N VAL A 643 -27.04 -40.82 20.78
CA VAL A 643 -27.31 -42.26 20.97
C VAL A 643 -26.68 -42.82 22.26
N ASP A 644 -25.86 -42.04 22.98
CA ASP A 644 -25.25 -42.38 24.27
C ASP A 644 -24.45 -43.72 24.27
N GLY A 645 -23.59 -43.91 23.25
CA GLY A 645 -22.71 -45.08 23.10
C GLY A 645 -21.25 -44.90 23.57
N PRO A 646 -20.38 -45.91 23.40
CA PRO A 646 -18.95 -45.84 23.79
C PRO A 646 -18.17 -44.72 23.10
N GLU A 647 -18.53 -44.39 21.87
CA GLU A 647 -17.95 -43.30 21.08
C GLU A 647 -18.33 -41.94 21.68
N ALA A 648 -19.59 -41.75 22.08
CA ALA A 648 -20.06 -40.55 22.76
C ALA A 648 -19.30 -40.31 24.07
N GLU A 649 -19.08 -41.37 24.85
CA GLU A 649 -18.37 -41.29 26.12
C GLU A 649 -16.88 -40.99 25.94
N THR A 650 -16.29 -41.47 24.84
CA THR A 650 -14.92 -41.13 24.45
C THR A 650 -14.79 -39.65 24.09
N ILE A 651 -15.75 -39.11 23.33
CA ILE A 651 -15.78 -37.68 22.98
C ILE A 651 -15.91 -36.84 24.26
N ARG A 652 -16.90 -37.12 25.11
CA ARG A 652 -17.16 -36.38 26.36
C ARG A 652 -15.95 -36.33 27.28
N ARG A 653 -15.28 -37.48 27.50
CA ARG A 653 -14.06 -37.56 28.31
C ARG A 653 -12.90 -36.76 27.73
N ALA A 654 -12.77 -36.74 26.40
CA ALA A 654 -11.72 -35.97 25.74
C ALA A 654 -11.98 -34.46 25.80
N THR A 655 -13.25 -34.03 25.82
CA THR A 655 -13.61 -32.60 25.88
C THR A 655 -13.16 -31.94 27.18
N GLY A 656 -13.46 -32.57 28.33
CA GLY A 656 -13.17 -32.02 29.66
C GLY A 656 -13.83 -30.66 29.88
N HIS A 657 -13.04 -29.58 29.82
CA HIS A 657 -13.51 -28.19 29.88
C HIS A 657 -13.64 -27.59 28.47
N LEU A 658 -14.84 -27.17 28.07
CA LEU A 658 -15.12 -26.62 26.75
C LEU A 658 -15.11 -25.08 26.75
N PHE A 659 -14.32 -24.50 25.87
CA PHE A 659 -14.24 -23.07 25.60
C PHE A 659 -14.68 -22.80 24.17
N VAL A 660 -15.62 -21.88 23.96
CA VAL A 660 -16.16 -21.55 22.64
C VAL A 660 -15.98 -20.08 22.36
N ASP A 661 -15.21 -19.76 21.32
CA ASP A 661 -15.04 -18.39 20.80
C ASP A 661 -16.05 -18.08 19.70
N GLU A 662 -16.32 -16.80 19.47
CA GLU A 662 -17.26 -16.30 18.44
C GLU A 662 -18.64 -17.00 18.50
N PHE A 663 -19.20 -17.16 19.70
CA PHE A 663 -20.46 -17.90 19.94
C PHE A 663 -21.66 -17.39 19.12
N GLN A 664 -21.60 -16.14 18.62
CA GLN A 664 -22.64 -15.56 17.76
C GLN A 664 -22.71 -16.15 16.35
N ASP A 665 -21.62 -16.77 15.88
CA ASP A 665 -21.54 -17.35 14.54
C ASP A 665 -21.97 -18.84 14.52
N VAL A 666 -22.44 -19.35 15.66
CA VAL A 666 -22.88 -20.74 15.82
C VAL A 666 -24.18 -20.99 15.04
N ASN A 667 -24.26 -22.13 14.37
CA ASN A 667 -25.48 -22.63 13.73
C ASN A 667 -26.20 -23.68 14.59
N ALA A 668 -27.34 -24.20 14.13
CA ALA A 668 -28.16 -25.15 14.91
C ALA A 668 -27.41 -26.44 15.28
N ALA A 669 -26.72 -27.06 14.32
CA ALA A 669 -25.94 -28.28 14.56
C ALA A 669 -24.79 -28.05 15.56
N GLN A 670 -24.08 -26.93 15.43
CA GLN A 670 -23.00 -26.55 16.34
C GLN A 670 -23.51 -26.23 17.75
N TYR A 671 -24.63 -25.52 17.88
CA TYR A 671 -25.27 -25.30 19.18
C TYR A 671 -25.66 -26.61 19.83
N ARG A 672 -26.25 -27.54 19.06
CA ARG A 672 -26.66 -28.85 19.57
C ARG A 672 -25.48 -29.67 20.07
N LEU A 673 -24.34 -29.61 19.38
CA LEU A 673 -23.08 -30.20 19.84
C LEU A 673 -22.68 -29.64 21.22
N ILE A 674 -22.67 -28.32 21.36
CA ILE A 674 -22.31 -27.64 22.62
C ILE A 674 -23.27 -28.08 23.74
N ALA A 675 -24.58 -28.07 23.48
CA ALA A 675 -25.59 -28.45 24.47
C ALA A 675 -25.48 -29.91 24.92
N LEU A 676 -25.09 -30.83 24.03
CA LEU A 676 -24.86 -32.24 24.39
C LEU A 676 -23.58 -32.42 25.20
N LEU A 677 -22.51 -31.69 24.88
CA LEU A 677 -21.25 -31.72 25.64
C LEU A 677 -21.39 -31.06 27.01
N ALA A 678 -22.18 -30.00 27.12
CA ALA A 678 -22.47 -29.28 28.37
C ALA A 678 -23.08 -30.17 29.47
N ARG A 679 -23.64 -31.34 29.11
CA ARG A 679 -24.16 -32.33 30.07
C ARG A 679 -23.07 -32.94 30.96
N THR A 680 -21.82 -32.96 30.47
CA THR A 680 -20.69 -33.62 31.14
C THR A 680 -19.46 -32.74 31.30
N SER A 681 -19.41 -31.63 30.56
CA SER A 681 -18.29 -30.69 30.50
C SER A 681 -18.72 -29.32 31.00
N THR A 682 -17.82 -28.60 31.67
CA THR A 682 -18.04 -27.17 31.91
C THR A 682 -17.92 -26.41 30.59
N VAL A 683 -18.72 -25.37 30.39
CA VAL A 683 -18.71 -24.56 29.16
C VAL A 683 -18.43 -23.11 29.50
N PHE A 684 -17.47 -22.52 28.80
CA PHE A 684 -17.24 -21.08 28.76
C PHE A 684 -17.40 -20.60 27.32
N ALA A 685 -18.51 -19.96 27.01
CA ALA A 685 -18.79 -19.39 25.70
C ALA A 685 -18.58 -17.87 25.73
N ILE A 686 -17.92 -17.32 24.72
CA ILE A 686 -17.75 -15.87 24.57
C ILE A 686 -18.11 -15.44 23.15
N GLY A 687 -18.76 -14.29 23.03
CA GLY A 687 -19.11 -13.75 21.72
C GLY A 687 -19.88 -12.44 21.81
N ASP A 688 -20.28 -11.95 20.65
CA ASP A 688 -21.03 -10.71 20.48
C ASP A 688 -22.25 -10.93 19.60
N PRO A 689 -23.48 -10.99 20.12
CA PRO A 689 -24.67 -11.22 19.31
C PRO A 689 -24.81 -10.19 18.17
N ASP A 690 -24.32 -8.96 18.39
CA ASP A 690 -24.36 -7.88 17.40
C ASP A 690 -23.33 -8.02 16.28
N GLN A 691 -22.42 -9.01 16.35
CA GLN A 691 -21.47 -9.36 15.30
C GLN A 691 -21.79 -10.69 14.61
N ALA A 692 -23.01 -11.23 14.78
CA ALA A 692 -23.49 -12.34 13.96
C ALA A 692 -23.73 -11.79 12.55
N ILE A 693 -22.92 -12.18 11.57
CA ILE A 693 -23.03 -11.65 10.18
C ILE A 693 -22.94 -12.75 9.12
N TYR A 694 -23.02 -14.02 9.53
CA TYR A 694 -22.97 -15.17 8.65
C TYR A 694 -24.33 -15.90 8.60
N GLY A 695 -25.44 -15.16 8.65
CA GLY A 695 -26.80 -15.73 8.63
C GLY A 695 -27.06 -16.57 7.38
N PHE A 696 -26.47 -16.18 6.25
CA PHE A 696 -26.45 -16.98 5.02
C PHE A 696 -25.76 -18.35 5.14
N ARG A 697 -24.93 -18.57 6.18
CA ARG A 697 -24.31 -19.86 6.55
C ARG A 697 -25.07 -20.56 7.71
N GLY A 698 -26.22 -20.03 8.10
CA GLY A 698 -27.08 -20.57 9.16
C GLY A 698 -26.69 -20.15 10.58
N SER A 699 -25.80 -19.15 10.76
CA SER A 699 -25.54 -18.60 12.09
C SER A 699 -26.69 -17.73 12.57
N ASP A 700 -27.05 -17.82 13.85
CA ASP A 700 -28.19 -17.08 14.39
C ASP A 700 -27.92 -16.57 15.81
N PRO A 701 -28.04 -15.25 16.10
CA PRO A 701 -27.83 -14.73 17.44
C PRO A 701 -28.79 -15.31 18.48
N ARG A 702 -29.91 -15.93 18.07
CA ARG A 702 -30.86 -16.60 18.98
C ARG A 702 -30.19 -17.65 19.86
N TRP A 703 -29.07 -18.24 19.45
CA TRP A 703 -28.40 -19.26 20.27
C TRP A 703 -27.88 -18.74 21.61
N PHE A 704 -27.61 -17.43 21.75
CA PHE A 704 -27.36 -16.83 23.07
C PHE A 704 -28.57 -16.95 23.99
N HIS A 705 -29.76 -16.65 23.45
CA HIS A 705 -31.01 -16.73 24.16
C HIS A 705 -31.36 -18.19 24.50
N THR A 706 -31.29 -19.08 23.50
CA THR A 706 -31.57 -20.50 23.68
C THR A 706 -30.60 -21.13 24.69
N PHE A 707 -29.31 -20.77 24.68
CA PHE A 707 -28.35 -21.24 25.69
C PHE A 707 -28.73 -20.78 27.10
N ARG A 708 -29.19 -19.52 27.24
CA ARG A 708 -29.64 -18.97 28.52
C ARG A 708 -30.87 -19.72 29.06
N ASP A 709 -31.82 -20.00 28.19
CA ASP A 709 -33.10 -20.57 28.56
C ASP A 709 -33.03 -22.10 28.74
N ASP A 710 -32.25 -22.80 27.92
CA ASP A 710 -32.09 -24.26 27.99
C ASP A 710 -31.17 -24.69 29.13
N LEU A 711 -30.08 -23.94 29.38
CA LEU A 711 -28.96 -24.38 30.22
C LEU A 711 -28.66 -23.47 31.42
N HIS A 712 -29.32 -22.32 31.54
CA HIS A 712 -29.22 -21.40 32.68
C HIS A 712 -27.77 -21.08 33.16
N PRO A 713 -26.90 -20.60 32.26
CA PRO A 713 -25.51 -20.26 32.58
C PRO A 713 -25.40 -18.97 33.42
N GLU A 714 -24.24 -18.78 34.06
CA GLU A 714 -23.84 -17.47 34.58
C GLU A 714 -23.50 -16.54 33.41
N VAL A 715 -24.04 -15.31 33.42
CA VAL A 715 -23.86 -14.33 32.34
C VAL A 715 -22.95 -13.21 32.81
N HIS A 716 -21.82 -13.02 32.13
CA HIS A 716 -20.95 -11.85 32.32
C HIS A 716 -21.01 -10.92 31.10
N ARG A 717 -20.74 -9.64 31.32
CA ARG A 717 -20.77 -8.61 30.26
C ARG A 717 -19.44 -7.86 30.20
N LEU A 718 -18.87 -7.75 29.01
CA LEU A 718 -17.71 -6.90 28.75
C LEU A 718 -18.15 -5.69 27.93
N PHE A 719 -18.05 -4.51 28.53
CA PHE A 719 -18.58 -3.27 27.95
C PHE A 719 -17.51 -2.21 27.65
N ARG A 720 -16.32 -2.31 28.24
CA ARG A 720 -15.23 -1.36 27.97
C ARG A 720 -14.58 -1.61 26.62
N ASN A 721 -14.76 -0.67 25.68
CA ASN A 721 -14.16 -0.69 24.35
C ASN A 721 -12.78 0.00 24.37
N TYR A 722 -11.72 -0.74 24.05
CA TYR A 722 -10.35 -0.23 24.02
C TYR A 722 -9.88 0.16 22.61
N ARG A 723 -10.72 -0.07 21.59
CA ARG A 723 -10.35 0.04 20.17
C ARG A 723 -10.73 1.38 19.55
N SER A 724 -12.00 1.76 19.64
CA SER A 724 -12.61 2.81 18.80
C SER A 724 -12.87 4.08 19.58
N GLY A 725 -12.71 5.24 18.93
CA GLY A 725 -12.99 6.54 19.53
C GLY A 725 -14.45 6.72 19.93
N VAL A 726 -14.70 7.61 20.90
CA VAL A 726 -16.02 7.85 21.53
C VAL A 726 -17.15 8.05 20.51
N SER A 727 -16.95 8.89 19.50
CA SER A 727 -17.95 9.21 18.47
C SER A 727 -18.30 7.99 17.61
N ILE A 728 -17.33 7.13 17.32
CA ILE A 728 -17.51 5.90 16.53
C ILE A 728 -18.28 4.87 17.35
N VAL A 729 -17.91 4.69 18.62
CA VAL A 729 -18.63 3.78 19.54
C VAL A 729 -20.08 4.20 19.66
N ARG A 730 -20.36 5.48 19.94
CA ARG A 730 -21.73 6.00 20.03
C ARG A 730 -22.54 5.82 18.75
N ALA A 731 -21.91 6.05 17.59
CA ALA A 731 -22.56 5.84 16.30
C ALA A 731 -22.93 4.36 16.08
N ALA A 732 -22.03 3.45 16.45
CA ALA A 732 -22.26 2.01 16.36
C ALA A 732 -23.36 1.53 17.33
N GLU A 733 -23.36 2.00 18.58
CA GLU A 733 -24.39 1.69 19.58
C GLU A 733 -25.78 2.13 19.14
N GLN A 734 -25.91 3.38 18.68
CA GLN A 734 -27.20 3.89 18.27
C GLN A 734 -27.71 3.20 17.00
N LEU A 735 -26.82 2.84 16.07
CA LEU A 735 -27.19 2.03 14.92
C LEU A 735 -27.77 0.70 15.40
N ILE A 736 -27.02 -0.07 16.18
CA ILE A 736 -27.42 -1.43 16.54
C ILE A 736 -28.66 -1.47 17.45
N ALA A 737 -28.94 -0.39 18.20
CA ALA A 737 -30.15 -0.26 19.02
C ALA A 737 -31.47 -0.32 18.24
N HIS A 738 -31.44 -0.23 16.91
CA HIS A 738 -32.62 -0.40 16.04
C HIS A 738 -32.93 -1.86 15.69
N ASN A 739 -32.09 -2.83 16.07
CA ASN A 739 -32.43 -4.25 16.01
C ASN A 739 -33.27 -4.65 17.23
N ASP A 740 -34.01 -5.74 17.11
CA ASP A 740 -34.63 -6.39 18.26
C ASP A 740 -33.58 -7.14 19.08
N HIS A 741 -33.56 -6.83 20.39
CA HIS A 741 -32.57 -7.35 21.33
C HIS A 741 -33.25 -8.23 22.39
N PRO A 742 -33.07 -9.57 22.35
CA PRO A 742 -33.61 -10.47 23.37
C PRO A 742 -32.84 -10.41 24.72
N LEU A 743 -31.69 -9.74 24.74
CA LEU A 743 -30.89 -9.45 25.93
C LEU A 743 -30.67 -7.92 26.02
N PRO A 744 -30.54 -7.34 27.23
CA PRO A 744 -30.19 -5.92 27.34
C PRO A 744 -28.91 -5.62 26.57
N LEU A 745 -28.95 -4.55 25.76
CA LEU A 745 -27.80 -4.03 25.04
C LEU A 745 -26.63 -3.78 26.01
N VAL A 746 -25.43 -4.07 25.54
CA VAL A 746 -24.21 -3.72 26.26
C VAL A 746 -23.92 -2.25 25.97
N GLU A 747 -24.18 -1.37 26.94
CA GLU A 747 -23.75 0.03 26.88
C GLU A 747 -22.22 0.10 26.91
N MET A 748 -21.60 0.36 25.76
CA MET A 748 -20.17 0.39 25.56
C MET A 748 -19.54 1.66 26.11
N GLU A 749 -18.47 1.51 26.88
CA GLU A 749 -17.65 2.61 27.38
C GLU A 749 -16.35 2.69 26.56
N ALA A 750 -16.19 3.73 25.75
CA ALA A 750 -14.92 3.99 25.06
C ALA A 750 -13.84 4.40 26.08
N CYS A 751 -12.83 3.54 26.24
CA CYS A 751 -11.75 3.73 27.24
C CYS A 751 -10.51 4.41 26.66
N ASN A 752 -10.45 4.64 25.35
CA ASN A 752 -9.41 5.46 24.75
C ASN A 752 -9.78 6.94 24.90
N ASN A 753 -8.79 7.81 25.16
CA ASN A 753 -8.98 9.26 25.18
C ASN A 753 -9.20 9.85 23.76
N LEU A 754 -9.50 9.01 22.76
CA LEU A 754 -9.67 9.40 21.38
C LEU A 754 -11.13 9.76 21.14
N GLN A 755 -11.40 10.97 20.67
CA GLN A 755 -12.76 11.37 20.30
C GLN A 755 -13.29 10.53 19.12
N GLY A 756 -12.43 10.17 18.17
CA GLY A 756 -12.85 9.57 16.90
C GLY A 756 -13.56 10.59 16.01
N THR A 757 -13.37 10.50 14.69
CA THR A 757 -14.04 11.38 13.72
C THR A 757 -14.79 10.58 12.67
N LEU A 758 -16.05 10.96 12.41
CA LEU A 758 -16.91 10.34 11.42
C LEU A 758 -17.32 11.38 10.36
N TYR A 759 -17.08 11.05 9.10
CA TYR A 759 -17.43 11.90 7.97
C TYR A 759 -18.42 11.19 7.05
N VAL A 760 -19.39 11.93 6.52
CA VAL A 760 -20.29 11.43 5.47
C VAL A 760 -20.04 12.23 4.20
N GLN A 761 -19.77 11.53 3.11
CA GLN A 761 -19.55 12.11 1.80
C GLN A 761 -20.57 11.61 0.78
N ARG A 762 -21.22 12.56 0.10
CA ARG A 762 -22.02 12.29 -1.09
C ARG A 762 -21.18 12.45 -2.36
N CYS A 763 -21.17 11.43 -3.20
CA CYS A 763 -20.51 11.39 -4.51
C CYS A 763 -21.56 11.34 -5.64
N ALA A 764 -21.20 11.76 -6.84
CA ALA A 764 -22.06 11.69 -8.02
C ALA A 764 -22.14 10.24 -8.55
N HIS A 765 -20.97 9.62 -8.78
CA HIS A 765 -20.80 8.30 -9.39
C HIS A 765 -19.62 7.53 -8.75
N PRO A 766 -19.52 6.20 -8.97
CA PRO A 766 -18.47 5.36 -8.36
C PRO A 766 -17.04 5.84 -8.63
N GLU A 767 -16.76 6.44 -9.79
CA GLU A 767 -15.44 6.98 -10.12
C GLU A 767 -15.08 8.19 -9.25
N GLN A 768 -16.07 9.04 -8.91
CA GLN A 768 -15.87 10.17 -8.00
C GLN A 768 -15.68 9.69 -6.56
N GLU A 769 -16.39 8.62 -6.16
CA GLU A 769 -16.20 7.99 -4.85
C GLU A 769 -14.79 7.39 -4.71
N ALA A 770 -14.32 6.64 -5.72
CA ALA A 770 -12.96 6.11 -5.76
C ALA A 770 -11.90 7.23 -5.75
N ALA A 771 -12.12 8.32 -6.51
CA ALA A 771 -11.23 9.48 -6.49
C ALA A 771 -11.20 10.17 -5.12
N PHE A 772 -12.36 10.35 -4.47
CA PHE A 772 -12.46 10.92 -3.13
C PHE A 772 -11.70 10.08 -2.10
N ILE A 773 -11.83 8.75 -2.15
CA ILE A 773 -11.08 7.84 -1.27
C ILE A 773 -9.58 8.04 -1.49
N ALA A 774 -9.11 8.00 -2.73
CA ALA A 774 -7.70 8.18 -3.03
C ALA A 774 -7.16 9.57 -2.63
N ASP A 775 -7.94 10.64 -2.84
CA ASP A 775 -7.59 12.00 -2.39
C ASP A 775 -7.45 12.07 -0.86
N ASN A 776 -8.39 11.49 -0.11
CA ASN A 776 -8.32 11.50 1.35
C ASN A 776 -7.22 10.60 1.89
N ILE A 777 -6.92 9.48 1.22
CA ILE A 777 -5.76 8.64 1.54
C ILE A 777 -4.48 9.45 1.38
N GLU A 778 -4.29 10.16 0.27
CA GLU A 778 -3.09 10.99 0.06
C GLU A 778 -2.98 12.12 1.10
N VAL A 779 -4.08 12.79 1.44
CA VAL A 779 -4.12 13.81 2.51
C VAL A 779 -3.75 13.19 3.86
N HIS A 780 -4.36 12.07 4.23
CA HIS A 780 -4.10 11.40 5.49
C HIS A 780 -2.74 10.73 5.54
N LEU A 781 -2.06 10.48 4.43
CA LEU A 781 -0.63 10.09 4.46
C LEU A 781 0.27 11.31 4.68
N GLY A 782 -0.24 12.55 4.57
CA GLY A 782 0.54 13.78 4.60
C GLY A 782 1.18 14.11 3.24
N GLY A 783 0.52 13.74 2.14
CA GLY A 783 1.00 13.87 0.77
C GLY A 783 1.96 12.76 0.34
N THR A 784 1.81 12.29 -0.90
CA THR A 784 2.70 11.32 -1.57
C THR A 784 3.76 11.99 -2.46
N SER A 785 3.69 13.32 -2.60
CA SER A 785 4.63 14.13 -3.39
C SER A 785 4.77 15.54 -2.81
N HIS A 786 5.91 16.22 -3.04
CA HIS A 786 6.14 17.60 -2.59
C HIS A 786 5.02 18.57 -2.97
N ARG A 787 4.36 18.38 -4.13
CA ARG A 787 3.23 19.21 -4.58
C ARG A 787 1.91 18.94 -3.86
N SER A 788 1.67 17.72 -3.39
CA SER A 788 0.45 17.39 -2.64
C SER A 788 0.41 18.05 -1.26
N ILE A 789 1.59 18.32 -0.68
CA ILE A 789 1.74 18.97 0.64
C ILE A 789 1.41 20.47 0.58
N GLU A 790 1.65 21.14 -0.55
CA GLU A 790 1.40 22.59 -0.72
C GLU A 790 -0.08 22.99 -0.71
N ARG A 791 -1.01 22.02 -0.77
CA ARG A 791 -2.45 22.31 -0.87
C ARG A 791 -3.14 22.48 0.48
N ASP A 792 -2.55 22.06 1.58
CA ASP A 792 -3.27 22.03 2.86
C ASP A 792 -2.39 22.46 4.05
N ASP A 793 -2.63 23.68 4.55
CA ASP A 793 -1.98 24.27 5.75
C ASP A 793 -2.32 23.49 7.06
N ARG A 794 -3.04 22.36 6.97
CA ARG A 794 -3.56 21.55 8.10
C ARG A 794 -2.83 20.23 8.33
N ILE A 795 -1.78 19.93 7.56
CA ILE A 795 -1.08 18.65 7.66
C ILE A 795 -0.27 18.63 8.96
N GLU A 796 -0.84 18.15 10.05
CA GLU A 796 -0.06 17.56 11.16
C GLU A 796 0.68 16.33 10.62
N ALA A 797 1.80 15.95 11.24
CA ALA A 797 2.52 14.73 10.85
C ALA A 797 1.54 13.56 10.89
N SER A 798 1.17 13.02 9.72
CA SER A 798 0.32 11.85 9.69
C SER A 798 1.04 10.69 10.36
N ALA A 799 0.39 10.08 11.35
CA ALA A 799 0.79 8.81 11.96
C ALA A 799 0.31 7.58 11.17
N VAL A 800 -0.37 7.79 10.04
CA VAL A 800 -1.04 6.76 9.23
C VAL A 800 -0.12 6.33 8.08
N SER A 801 0.22 5.04 7.99
CA SER A 801 0.85 4.43 6.79
C SER A 801 -0.17 3.64 5.98
N PHE A 802 0.23 3.07 4.85
CA PHE A 802 -0.69 2.33 3.97
C PHE A 802 -1.43 1.19 4.69
N ARG A 803 -0.73 0.43 5.55
CA ARG A 803 -1.34 -0.70 6.29
C ARG A 803 -2.39 -0.29 7.32
N ASP A 804 -2.40 0.97 7.72
CA ASP A 804 -3.36 1.50 8.71
C ASP A 804 -4.71 1.89 8.07
N ILE A 805 -4.88 1.63 6.78
CA ILE A 805 -6.02 2.07 5.99
C ILE A 805 -6.80 0.86 5.49
N GLY A 806 -8.08 0.81 5.87
CA GLY A 806 -9.05 -0.16 5.37
C GLY A 806 -10.12 0.50 4.49
N VAL A 807 -10.41 -0.08 3.32
CA VAL A 807 -11.51 0.30 2.44
C VAL A 807 -12.49 -0.86 2.37
N LEU A 808 -13.62 -0.67 3.02
CA LEU A 808 -14.65 -1.68 3.23
C LEU A 808 -15.83 -1.46 2.26
N TYR A 809 -16.31 -2.54 1.68
CA TYR A 809 -17.44 -2.54 0.75
C TYR A 809 -18.37 -3.73 0.98
N ARG A 810 -19.62 -3.65 0.48
CA ARG A 810 -20.57 -4.75 0.63
C ARG A 810 -20.36 -5.88 -0.37
N THR A 811 -19.93 -5.54 -1.59
CA THR A 811 -19.75 -6.49 -2.70
C THR A 811 -18.38 -6.32 -3.35
N SER A 812 -17.76 -7.42 -3.80
CA SER A 812 -16.44 -7.39 -4.46
C SER A 812 -16.41 -6.58 -5.75
N ALA A 813 -17.56 -6.40 -6.42
CA ALA A 813 -17.69 -5.55 -7.60
C ALA A 813 -17.25 -4.09 -7.36
N GLN A 814 -17.34 -3.58 -6.12
CA GLN A 814 -16.90 -2.23 -5.78
C GLN A 814 -15.37 -2.10 -5.77
N ALA A 815 -14.64 -3.21 -5.52
CA ALA A 815 -13.19 -3.21 -5.44
C ALA A 815 -12.53 -2.77 -6.75
N ALA A 816 -13.11 -3.16 -7.89
CA ALA A 816 -12.54 -2.86 -9.21
C ALA A 816 -12.39 -1.36 -9.47
N ALA A 817 -13.42 -0.55 -9.19
CA ALA A 817 -13.37 0.90 -9.41
C ALA A 817 -12.35 1.58 -8.48
N ILE A 818 -12.30 1.16 -7.22
CA ILE A 818 -11.40 1.70 -6.21
C ILE A 818 -9.95 1.31 -6.53
N GLY A 819 -9.70 0.02 -6.74
CA GLY A 819 -8.40 -0.52 -7.13
C GLY A 819 -7.86 0.10 -8.41
N ALA A 820 -8.70 0.33 -9.42
CA ALA A 820 -8.29 1.01 -10.65
C ALA A 820 -7.83 2.45 -10.42
N VAL A 821 -8.41 3.18 -9.45
CA VAL A 821 -7.94 4.54 -9.10
C VAL A 821 -6.65 4.46 -8.27
N LEU A 822 -6.56 3.57 -7.29
CA LEU A 822 -5.36 3.39 -6.47
C LEU A 822 -4.15 2.95 -7.32
N SER A 823 -4.33 1.96 -8.20
CA SER A 823 -3.32 1.54 -9.18
C SER A 823 -2.87 2.69 -10.04
N ARG A 824 -3.80 3.47 -10.61
CA ARG A 824 -3.48 4.61 -11.47
C ARG A 824 -2.75 5.73 -10.71
N ARG A 825 -2.94 5.80 -9.40
CA ARG A 825 -2.20 6.69 -8.50
C ARG A 825 -0.93 6.05 -7.91
N GLY A 826 -0.55 4.83 -8.31
CA GLY A 826 0.64 4.15 -7.80
C GLY A 826 0.57 3.90 -6.29
N ILE A 827 -0.64 3.85 -5.72
CA ILE A 827 -0.86 3.63 -4.30
C ILE A 827 -0.93 2.11 -4.07
N PRO A 828 -0.06 1.51 -3.24
CA PRO A 828 -0.06 0.07 -3.01
C PRO A 828 -1.30 -0.38 -2.24
N PHE A 829 -1.93 -1.46 -2.69
CA PHE A 829 -3.10 -2.04 -2.05
C PHE A 829 -3.15 -3.55 -2.19
N GLN A 830 -3.87 -4.20 -1.27
CA GLN A 830 -4.18 -5.62 -1.28
C GLN A 830 -5.69 -5.83 -1.24
N VAL A 831 -6.19 -6.78 -2.03
CA VAL A 831 -7.60 -7.19 -1.99
C VAL A 831 -7.72 -8.46 -1.16
N VAL A 832 -8.56 -8.38 -0.14
CA VAL A 832 -8.81 -9.41 0.86
C VAL A 832 -10.23 -9.94 0.66
N ASP A 833 -10.32 -11.11 0.03
CA ASP A 833 -11.58 -11.80 -0.25
C ASP A 833 -11.84 -12.97 0.71
N LEU A 834 -13.10 -13.40 0.79
CA LEU A 834 -13.55 -14.54 1.62
C LEU A 834 -13.10 -15.90 1.08
N GLU A 835 -12.73 -15.97 -0.20
CA GLU A 835 -12.24 -17.15 -0.90
C GLU A 835 -11.02 -16.72 -1.73
N ALA A 836 -9.98 -17.55 -1.77
CA ALA A 836 -8.77 -17.24 -2.52
C ALA A 836 -9.05 -17.01 -4.01
N TYR A 837 -8.49 -15.95 -4.61
CA TYR A 837 -8.78 -15.59 -6.01
C TYR A 837 -8.44 -16.72 -6.99
N TYR A 838 -7.42 -17.53 -6.68
CA TYR A 838 -6.98 -18.66 -7.51
C TYR A 838 -7.89 -19.89 -7.45
N THR A 839 -8.89 -19.92 -6.56
CA THR A 839 -9.91 -20.99 -6.54
C THR A 839 -11.13 -20.67 -7.41
N LYS A 840 -11.14 -19.51 -8.10
CA LYS A 840 -12.25 -19.01 -8.92
C LYS A 840 -11.87 -18.80 -10.37
N GLY A 841 -12.92 -18.69 -11.20
CA GLY A 841 -12.81 -18.37 -12.62
C GLY A 841 -11.82 -19.28 -13.34
N ASP A 842 -11.08 -18.70 -14.27
CA ASP A 842 -10.08 -19.41 -15.06
C ASP A 842 -8.84 -19.80 -14.22
N CYS A 843 -8.54 -19.07 -13.14
CA CYS A 843 -7.40 -19.40 -12.26
C CYS A 843 -7.59 -20.74 -11.55
N ARG A 844 -8.85 -21.15 -11.32
CA ARG A 844 -9.18 -22.45 -10.74
C ARG A 844 -8.62 -23.62 -11.54
N LEU A 845 -8.60 -23.51 -12.87
CA LEU A 845 -8.04 -24.52 -13.76
C LEU A 845 -6.53 -24.68 -13.53
N LEU A 846 -5.81 -23.56 -13.46
CA LEU A 846 -4.37 -23.57 -13.16
C LEU A 846 -4.07 -24.14 -11.78
N TYR A 847 -4.86 -23.76 -10.78
CA TYR A 847 -4.73 -24.26 -9.42
C TYR A 847 -4.89 -25.80 -9.36
N PHE A 848 -5.90 -26.35 -10.02
CA PHE A 848 -6.08 -27.82 -10.07
C PHE A 848 -4.98 -28.53 -10.84
N TRP A 849 -4.39 -27.91 -11.87
CA TRP A 849 -3.19 -28.45 -12.53
C TRP A 849 -1.98 -28.48 -11.60
N ILE A 850 -1.74 -27.44 -10.81
CA ILE A 850 -0.67 -27.44 -9.79
C ILE A 850 -0.86 -28.62 -8.82
N LEU A 851 -2.09 -28.83 -8.32
CA LEU A 851 -2.40 -29.95 -7.44
C LEU A 851 -2.19 -31.30 -8.14
N ALA A 852 -2.57 -31.42 -9.42
CA ALA A 852 -2.43 -32.65 -10.18
C ALA A 852 -0.97 -33.03 -10.42
N LEU A 853 -0.13 -32.06 -10.81
CA LEU A 853 1.30 -32.24 -11.06
C LEU A 853 2.10 -32.58 -9.80
N THR A 854 1.60 -32.18 -8.64
CA THR A 854 2.20 -32.49 -7.32
C THR A 854 1.63 -33.74 -6.67
N GLY A 855 0.67 -34.41 -7.31
CA GLY A 855 -0.01 -35.59 -6.76
C GLY A 855 -0.93 -35.29 -5.57
N LEU A 856 -1.27 -34.01 -5.37
CA LEU A 856 -2.16 -33.54 -4.30
C LEU A 856 -3.62 -33.40 -4.76
N ALA A 857 -3.89 -33.55 -6.06
CA ALA A 857 -5.25 -33.44 -6.59
C ALA A 857 -6.16 -34.58 -6.15
N GLU A 858 -7.41 -34.24 -5.86
CA GLU A 858 -8.48 -35.20 -5.62
C GLU A 858 -9.08 -35.71 -6.94
N PHE A 859 -9.75 -36.86 -6.89
CA PHE A 859 -10.39 -37.45 -8.07
C PHE A 859 -11.38 -36.49 -8.75
N SER A 860 -12.16 -35.75 -7.96
CA SER A 860 -13.13 -34.77 -8.45
C SER A 860 -12.45 -33.60 -9.20
N GLN A 861 -11.25 -33.20 -8.77
CA GLN A 861 -10.44 -32.16 -9.43
C GLN A 861 -9.81 -32.69 -10.72
N LEU A 862 -9.34 -33.94 -10.73
CA LEU A 862 -8.87 -34.61 -11.95
C LEU A 862 -10.00 -34.74 -12.99
N MET A 863 -11.20 -35.12 -12.55
CA MET A 863 -12.39 -35.15 -13.42
C MET A 863 -12.73 -33.77 -13.99
N PHE A 864 -12.56 -32.71 -13.19
CA PHE A 864 -12.71 -31.34 -13.67
C PHE A 864 -11.72 -31.03 -14.79
N LEU A 865 -10.44 -31.38 -14.64
CA LEU A 865 -9.41 -31.16 -15.67
C LEU A 865 -9.76 -31.88 -16.98
N VAL A 866 -10.18 -33.14 -16.91
CA VAL A 866 -10.62 -33.92 -18.09
C VAL A 866 -11.78 -33.23 -18.81
N ARG A 867 -12.75 -32.69 -18.05
CA ARG A 867 -13.90 -31.97 -18.64
C ARG A 867 -13.52 -30.64 -19.30
N GLN A 868 -12.43 -30.00 -18.87
CA GLN A 868 -11.94 -28.77 -19.50
C GLN A 868 -11.17 -29.03 -20.79
N GLU A 869 -10.78 -30.28 -21.06
CA GLU A 869 -10.04 -30.62 -22.27
C GLU A 869 -10.89 -30.45 -23.54
N PRO A 870 -10.47 -29.63 -24.51
CA PRO A 870 -11.22 -29.44 -25.74
C PRO A 870 -11.37 -30.75 -26.52
N GLY A 871 -12.63 -31.17 -26.72
CA GLY A 871 -12.98 -32.32 -27.57
C GLY A 871 -13.17 -33.65 -26.85
N ILE A 872 -13.03 -33.70 -25.52
CA ILE A 872 -13.48 -34.85 -24.73
C ILE A 872 -15.00 -34.78 -24.57
N ASP A 873 -15.71 -35.86 -24.90
CA ASP A 873 -17.17 -35.95 -24.73
C ASP A 873 -17.59 -36.47 -23.35
N GLU A 874 -18.86 -36.28 -22.99
CA GLU A 874 -19.38 -36.74 -21.70
C GLU A 874 -19.38 -38.28 -21.58
N GLN A 875 -19.34 -39.03 -22.70
CA GLN A 875 -19.30 -40.50 -22.68
C GLN A 875 -17.92 -41.02 -22.22
N VAL A 876 -16.84 -40.37 -22.61
CA VAL A 876 -15.49 -40.63 -22.11
C VAL A 876 -15.42 -40.32 -20.61
N VAL A 877 -15.93 -39.16 -20.19
CA VAL A 877 -16.00 -38.74 -18.79
C VAL A 877 -16.77 -39.78 -17.96
N ASP A 878 -17.91 -40.26 -18.46
CA ASP A 878 -18.73 -41.29 -17.81
C ASP A 878 -18.04 -42.64 -17.70
N ARG A 879 -17.32 -43.07 -18.74
CA ARG A 879 -16.52 -44.31 -18.71
C ARG A 879 -15.38 -44.22 -17.71
N LEU A 880 -14.69 -43.08 -17.67
CA LEU A 880 -13.59 -42.83 -16.73
C LEU A 880 -14.13 -42.83 -15.28
N ARG A 881 -15.24 -42.12 -15.04
CA ARG A 881 -15.96 -42.12 -13.76
C ARG A 881 -16.36 -43.53 -13.33
N THR A 882 -16.88 -44.34 -14.26
CA THR A 882 -17.31 -45.72 -13.99
C THR A 882 -16.13 -46.66 -13.73
N HIS A 883 -14.99 -46.47 -14.42
CA HIS A 883 -13.80 -47.26 -14.20
C HIS A 883 -13.22 -47.04 -12.80
N PHE A 884 -13.12 -45.77 -12.38
CA PHE A 884 -12.60 -45.40 -11.07
C PHE A 884 -13.68 -45.38 -9.96
N ARG A 885 -14.82 -46.05 -10.15
CA ARG A 885 -15.88 -46.17 -9.13
C ARG A 885 -15.57 -47.16 -8.00
N THR A 886 -14.62 -48.06 -8.18
CA THR A 886 -14.36 -49.13 -7.20
C THR A 886 -13.73 -48.55 -5.93
N PRO A 887 -14.26 -48.82 -4.71
CA PRO A 887 -13.80 -48.22 -3.45
C PRO A 887 -12.29 -48.35 -3.16
N GLY A 888 -11.61 -49.34 -3.75
CA GLY A 888 -10.16 -49.53 -3.63
C GLY A 888 -9.29 -48.71 -4.57
N LEU A 889 -9.85 -48.16 -5.67
CA LEU A 889 -9.10 -47.41 -6.69
C LEU A 889 -9.16 -45.90 -6.50
N ARG A 890 -10.11 -45.36 -5.72
CA ARG A 890 -10.31 -43.91 -5.52
C ARG A 890 -9.29 -43.25 -4.60
N ALA A 891 -8.63 -44.01 -3.73
CA ALA A 891 -7.59 -43.49 -2.85
C ALA A 891 -6.24 -43.55 -3.55
N GLY A 892 -5.66 -42.38 -3.87
CA GLY A 892 -4.33 -42.30 -4.50
C GLY A 892 -4.36 -42.30 -6.04
N ILE A 893 -5.48 -41.92 -6.67
CA ILE A 893 -5.49 -41.62 -8.10
C ILE A 893 -4.65 -40.36 -8.31
N SER A 894 -3.53 -40.52 -9.00
CA SER A 894 -2.69 -39.44 -9.46
C SER A 894 -3.04 -39.10 -10.91
N LEU A 895 -2.48 -38.00 -11.40
CA LEU A 895 -2.50 -37.66 -12.82
C LEU A 895 -2.02 -38.84 -13.69
N SER A 896 -0.97 -39.55 -13.26
CA SER A 896 -0.43 -40.71 -14.00
C SER A 896 -1.42 -41.87 -14.14
N HIS A 897 -2.13 -42.22 -13.07
CA HIS A 897 -3.15 -43.27 -13.11
C HIS A 897 -4.29 -42.90 -14.08
N MET A 898 -4.66 -41.62 -14.13
CA MET A 898 -5.68 -41.12 -15.04
C MET A 898 -5.21 -41.16 -16.50
N THR A 899 -3.99 -40.70 -16.77
CA THR A 899 -3.42 -40.70 -18.12
C THR A 899 -3.18 -42.12 -18.64
N ASP A 900 -2.79 -43.07 -17.80
CA ASP A 900 -2.62 -44.48 -18.18
C ASP A 900 -3.94 -45.08 -18.68
N TRP A 901 -5.05 -44.75 -18.03
CA TRP A 901 -6.37 -45.18 -18.47
C TRP A 901 -6.80 -44.50 -19.77
N LEU A 902 -6.62 -43.18 -19.85
CA LEU A 902 -6.96 -42.38 -21.03
C LEU A 902 -6.16 -42.80 -22.26
N HIS A 903 -4.89 -43.20 -22.10
CA HIS A 903 -4.08 -43.78 -23.16
C HIS A 903 -4.68 -45.06 -23.75
N GLY A 904 -5.46 -45.81 -22.98
CA GLY A 904 -6.19 -46.99 -23.44
C GLY A 904 -7.48 -46.67 -24.20
N THR A 905 -7.85 -45.40 -24.33
CA THR A 905 -9.01 -44.97 -25.14
C THR A 905 -8.55 -44.61 -26.55
N ASP A 906 -9.22 -45.13 -27.58
CA ASP A 906 -8.97 -44.77 -29.00
C ASP A 906 -9.50 -43.35 -29.33
N ASP A 907 -9.37 -42.41 -28.41
CA ASP A 907 -9.89 -41.04 -28.51
C ASP A 907 -8.76 -40.02 -28.68
N ALA A 908 -8.85 -39.21 -29.73
CA ALA A 908 -7.80 -38.26 -30.08
C ALA A 908 -7.66 -37.10 -29.08
N ALA A 909 -8.72 -36.73 -28.36
CA ALA A 909 -8.65 -35.71 -27.32
C ALA A 909 -8.00 -36.26 -26.04
N CYS A 910 -8.30 -37.50 -25.68
CA CYS A 910 -7.63 -38.20 -24.58
C CYS A 910 -6.12 -38.33 -24.84
N ALA A 911 -5.72 -38.70 -26.06
CA ALA A 911 -4.31 -38.77 -26.44
C ALA A 911 -3.59 -37.41 -26.33
N ARG A 912 -4.25 -36.30 -26.68
CA ARG A 912 -3.69 -34.95 -26.50
C ARG A 912 -3.49 -34.59 -25.03
N LEU A 913 -4.49 -34.85 -24.20
CA LEU A 913 -4.41 -34.59 -22.76
C LEU A 913 -3.26 -35.38 -22.12
N CYS A 914 -3.09 -36.65 -22.50
CA CYS A 914 -1.98 -37.45 -21.98
C CYS A 914 -0.60 -36.92 -22.40
N LEU A 915 -0.45 -36.51 -23.67
CA LEU A 915 0.79 -35.91 -24.15
C LEU A 915 1.10 -34.60 -23.41
N PHE A 916 0.09 -33.76 -23.22
CA PHE A 916 0.24 -32.50 -22.52
C PHE A 916 0.54 -32.69 -21.03
N ALA A 917 -0.12 -33.63 -20.37
CA ALA A 917 0.19 -34.01 -18.99
C ALA A 917 1.64 -34.49 -18.83
N ALA A 918 2.13 -35.31 -19.76
CA ALA A 918 3.53 -35.76 -19.76
C ALA A 918 4.52 -34.60 -20.00
N GLU A 919 4.19 -33.67 -20.89
CA GLU A 919 4.96 -32.45 -21.12
C GLU A 919 5.04 -31.61 -19.84
N MET A 920 3.92 -31.30 -19.21
CA MET A 920 3.88 -30.53 -17.96
C MET A 920 4.64 -31.22 -16.84
N GLN A 921 4.55 -32.55 -16.72
CA GLN A 921 5.30 -33.32 -15.72
C GLN A 921 6.82 -33.21 -15.93
N SER A 922 7.30 -33.10 -17.17
CA SER A 922 8.72 -32.91 -17.48
C SER A 922 9.26 -31.52 -17.10
N LEU A 923 8.37 -30.52 -16.99
CA LEU A 923 8.73 -29.16 -16.61
C LEU A 923 8.86 -28.97 -15.10
N VAL A 924 8.22 -29.82 -14.28
CA VAL A 924 8.14 -29.67 -12.81
C VAL A 924 9.52 -29.51 -12.15
N ASP A 925 10.51 -30.29 -12.58
CA ASP A 925 11.87 -30.28 -12.00
C ASP A 925 12.86 -29.41 -12.79
N THR A 926 12.47 -28.90 -13.96
CA THR A 926 13.39 -28.25 -14.90
C THR A 926 13.08 -26.78 -15.15
N GLN A 927 11.89 -26.31 -14.81
CA GLN A 927 11.45 -24.94 -15.05
C GLN A 927 10.86 -24.31 -13.78
N PRO A 928 10.97 -22.97 -13.63
CA PRO A 928 10.24 -22.25 -12.59
C PRO A 928 8.72 -22.44 -12.73
N VAL A 929 8.00 -22.38 -11.61
CA VAL A 929 6.54 -22.54 -11.57
C VAL A 929 5.82 -21.56 -12.50
N ALA A 930 6.33 -20.33 -12.63
CA ALA A 930 5.79 -19.32 -13.53
C ALA A 930 5.76 -19.76 -15.00
N SER A 931 6.79 -20.48 -15.47
CA SER A 931 6.85 -21.01 -16.82
C SER A 931 5.81 -22.11 -17.05
N ILE A 932 5.59 -22.96 -16.04
CA ILE A 932 4.55 -24.00 -16.07
C ILE A 932 3.16 -23.34 -16.18
N LEU A 933 2.90 -22.31 -15.38
CA LEU A 933 1.66 -21.54 -15.44
C LEU A 933 1.42 -20.88 -16.79
N GLN A 934 2.47 -20.31 -17.41
CA GLN A 934 2.38 -19.72 -18.74
C GLN A 934 2.03 -20.77 -19.80
N ALA A 935 2.67 -21.94 -19.76
CA ALA A 935 2.35 -23.03 -20.70
C ALA A 935 0.89 -23.51 -20.56
N LEU A 936 0.37 -23.58 -19.34
CA LEU A 936 -1.05 -23.89 -19.09
C LEU A 936 -1.98 -22.80 -19.63
N VAL A 937 -1.65 -21.52 -19.43
CA VAL A 937 -2.42 -20.38 -19.96
C VAL A 937 -2.50 -20.43 -21.49
N GLU A 938 -1.38 -20.73 -22.15
CA GLU A 938 -1.32 -20.88 -23.61
C GLU A 938 -2.15 -22.07 -24.11
N HIS A 939 -2.03 -23.23 -23.45
CA HIS A 939 -2.76 -24.43 -23.84
C HIS A 939 -4.29 -24.25 -23.80
N TYR A 940 -4.79 -23.64 -22.73
CA TYR A 940 -6.23 -23.42 -22.53
C TYR A 940 -6.75 -22.10 -23.13
N LEU A 941 -5.90 -21.35 -23.84
CA LEU A 941 -6.24 -20.05 -24.45
C LEU A 941 -6.82 -19.05 -23.43
N LEU A 942 -6.28 -19.04 -22.22
CA LEU A 942 -6.75 -18.17 -21.14
C LEU A 942 -6.25 -16.73 -21.34
N ALA A 943 -7.00 -15.75 -20.84
CA ALA A 943 -6.63 -14.35 -20.92
C ALA A 943 -5.45 -14.04 -19.98
N ALA A 944 -4.22 -14.06 -20.52
CA ALA A 944 -2.99 -13.82 -19.75
C ALA A 944 -2.93 -12.40 -19.13
N ASP A 945 -3.67 -11.44 -19.68
CA ASP A 945 -3.80 -10.07 -19.17
C ASP A 945 -4.87 -9.93 -18.07
N HIS A 946 -5.58 -11.00 -17.71
CA HIS A 946 -6.53 -10.98 -16.62
C HIS A 946 -5.80 -10.72 -15.28
N PRO A 947 -6.25 -9.75 -14.45
CA PRO A 947 -5.54 -9.36 -13.23
C PRO A 947 -5.22 -10.51 -12.27
N ASP A 948 -6.16 -11.45 -12.11
CA ASP A 948 -5.96 -12.62 -11.25
C ASP A 948 -4.94 -13.62 -11.82
N MET A 949 -4.86 -13.75 -13.15
CA MET A 949 -3.86 -14.61 -13.81
C MET A 949 -2.46 -14.03 -13.64
N GLN A 950 -2.31 -12.74 -13.90
CA GLN A 950 -1.06 -12.02 -13.67
C GLN A 950 -0.63 -12.16 -12.22
N ARG A 951 -1.56 -11.94 -11.27
CA ARG A 951 -1.27 -12.09 -9.84
C ARG A 951 -0.78 -13.49 -9.48
N LEU A 952 -1.36 -14.56 -10.04
CA LEU A 952 -0.90 -15.94 -9.77
C LEU A 952 0.49 -16.21 -10.35
N ILE A 953 0.75 -15.77 -11.58
CA ILE A 953 2.06 -15.92 -12.24
C ILE A 953 3.12 -15.10 -11.51
N GLU A 954 2.83 -13.85 -11.17
CA GLU A 954 3.72 -12.97 -10.41
C GLU A 954 4.01 -13.52 -9.00
N SER A 955 3.02 -14.12 -8.34
CA SER A 955 3.20 -14.81 -7.06
C SER A 955 4.18 -15.99 -7.18
N ALA A 956 4.08 -16.78 -8.25
CA ALA A 956 5.01 -17.87 -8.51
C ALA A 956 6.44 -17.34 -8.77
N VAL A 957 6.59 -16.23 -9.49
CA VAL A 957 7.90 -15.55 -9.69
C VAL A 957 8.45 -15.00 -8.38
N ALA A 958 7.59 -14.38 -7.56
CA ALA A 958 8.01 -13.70 -6.34
C ALA A 958 8.46 -14.66 -5.23
N THR A 959 7.79 -15.81 -5.14
CA THR A 959 8.10 -16.83 -4.13
C THR A 959 9.29 -17.69 -4.50
N ASP A 960 9.53 -17.91 -5.80
CA ASP A 960 10.60 -18.76 -6.34
C ASP A 960 10.70 -20.13 -5.65
N LEU A 961 9.55 -20.67 -5.25
CA LEU A 961 9.45 -21.95 -4.58
C LEU A 961 9.39 -23.11 -5.61
N PRO A 962 9.93 -24.29 -5.28
CA PRO A 962 9.62 -25.52 -6.03
C PRO A 962 8.10 -25.75 -6.11
N LEU A 963 7.63 -26.41 -7.18
CA LEU A 963 6.18 -26.59 -7.41
C LEU A 963 5.45 -27.22 -6.22
N THR A 964 6.07 -28.20 -5.55
CA THR A 964 5.51 -28.87 -4.36
C THR A 964 5.31 -27.90 -3.19
N ASP A 965 6.30 -27.04 -2.92
CA ASP A 965 6.22 -26.06 -1.84
C ASP A 965 5.25 -24.92 -2.19
N PHE A 966 5.21 -24.53 -3.46
CA PHE A 966 4.23 -23.57 -3.96
C PHE A 966 2.79 -24.12 -3.87
N ALA A 967 2.58 -25.40 -4.18
CA ALA A 967 1.28 -26.05 -4.01
C ALA A 967 0.87 -26.13 -2.53
N ALA A 968 1.81 -26.50 -1.64
CA ALA A 968 1.58 -26.51 -0.20
C ALA A 968 1.25 -25.10 0.33
N HIS A 969 1.94 -24.07 -0.17
CA HIS A 969 1.64 -22.68 0.11
C HIS A 969 0.19 -22.34 -0.32
N LEU A 970 -0.20 -22.60 -1.57
CA LEU A 970 -1.56 -22.32 -2.04
C LEU A 970 -2.64 -23.08 -1.24
N LEU A 971 -2.39 -24.33 -0.84
CA LEU A 971 -3.29 -25.14 -0.01
C LEU A 971 -3.41 -24.59 1.42
N GLN A 972 -2.30 -24.13 2.02
CA GLN A 972 -2.34 -23.51 3.34
C GLN A 972 -3.23 -22.27 3.37
N TYR A 973 -3.27 -21.53 2.26
CA TYR A 973 -4.01 -20.27 2.16
C TYR A 973 -5.38 -20.39 1.46
N SER A 974 -5.76 -21.57 0.94
CA SER A 974 -7.02 -21.76 0.19
C SER A 974 -8.28 -21.49 1.03
N ASP A 975 -8.19 -21.77 2.33
CA ASP A 975 -9.29 -21.59 3.31
C ASP A 975 -9.15 -20.29 4.12
N SER A 976 -8.16 -19.45 3.80
CA SER A 976 -7.83 -18.26 4.58
C SER A 976 -8.12 -16.98 3.81
N ILE A 977 -8.67 -16.00 4.54
CA ILE A 977 -8.70 -14.60 4.13
C ILE A 977 -7.24 -14.17 3.87
N ILE A 978 -6.83 -14.01 2.59
CA ILE A 978 -5.47 -13.60 2.20
C ILE A 978 -5.28 -12.15 2.64
N TYR A 979 -4.86 -11.96 3.89
CA TYR A 979 -4.46 -10.69 4.47
C TYR A 979 -3.05 -10.87 5.03
N ASP A 980 -2.06 -10.23 4.39
CA ASP A 980 -0.72 -10.16 4.96
C ASP A 980 -0.62 -8.92 5.86
N PRO A 981 -0.55 -9.08 7.20
CA PRO A 981 -0.43 -7.96 8.12
C PRO A 981 0.91 -7.23 8.03
N ARG A 982 1.91 -7.81 7.34
CA ARG A 982 3.24 -7.23 7.16
C ARG A 982 3.33 -6.34 5.92
N ALA A 983 2.38 -6.43 5.00
CA ALA A 983 2.38 -5.64 3.78
C ALA A 983 2.05 -4.16 4.09
N GLU A 984 2.93 -3.24 3.69
CA GLU A 984 2.65 -1.80 3.73
C GLU A 984 1.77 -1.39 2.53
N ALA A 985 0.52 -1.87 2.55
CA ALA A 985 -0.47 -1.68 1.50
C ALA A 985 -1.87 -1.44 2.10
N ILE A 986 -2.69 -0.64 1.42
CA ILE A 986 -4.09 -0.40 1.83
C ILE A 986 -4.89 -1.68 1.67
N THR A 987 -5.75 -1.97 2.65
CA THR A 987 -6.57 -3.18 2.63
C THR A 987 -7.93 -2.90 2.00
N LEU A 988 -8.25 -3.55 0.88
CA LEU A 988 -9.57 -3.54 0.25
C LEU A 988 -10.27 -4.84 0.64
N CYS A 989 -11.41 -4.77 1.32
CA CYS A 989 -12.10 -6.00 1.72
C CYS A 989 -13.61 -5.82 1.83
N THR A 990 -14.33 -6.95 1.79
CA THR A 990 -15.76 -6.91 2.08
C THR A 990 -15.98 -6.66 3.58
N LEU A 991 -17.13 -6.08 3.96
CA LEU A 991 -17.50 -5.92 5.38
C LEU A 991 -17.44 -7.23 6.16
N HIS A 992 -17.76 -8.36 5.52
CA HIS A 992 -17.62 -9.70 6.10
C HIS A 992 -16.15 -10.09 6.34
N ALA A 993 -15.27 -9.85 5.36
CA ALA A 993 -13.85 -10.14 5.46
C ALA A 993 -13.12 -9.20 6.46
N ALA A 994 -13.72 -8.06 6.79
CA ALA A 994 -13.20 -7.13 7.79
C ALA A 994 -13.34 -7.63 9.24
N LYS A 995 -14.17 -8.65 9.48
CA LYS A 995 -14.38 -9.21 10.84
C LYS A 995 -13.04 -9.69 11.40
N GLY A 996 -12.72 -9.23 12.61
CA GLY A 996 -11.43 -9.49 13.27
C GLY A 996 -10.29 -8.53 12.92
N LEU A 997 -10.43 -7.69 11.89
CA LEU A 997 -9.45 -6.65 11.54
C LEU A 997 -9.75 -5.32 12.28
N GLU A 998 -8.79 -4.42 12.30
CA GLU A 998 -8.94 -3.05 12.82
C GLU A 998 -7.94 -2.10 12.14
N PHE A 999 -8.37 -0.86 11.88
CA PHE A 999 -7.58 0.14 11.16
C PHE A 999 -7.76 1.54 11.78
N PRO A 1000 -6.69 2.34 11.91
CA PRO A 1000 -6.80 3.76 12.22
C PRO A 1000 -7.75 4.54 11.31
N LEU A 1001 -7.64 4.33 10.00
CA LEU A 1001 -8.46 5.00 9.01
C LEU A 1001 -9.29 3.99 8.23
N VAL A 1002 -10.61 4.15 8.25
CA VAL A 1002 -11.54 3.29 7.51
C VAL A 1002 -12.42 4.09 6.56
N PHE A 1003 -12.61 3.57 5.35
CA PHE A 1003 -13.63 4.01 4.41
C PHE A 1003 -14.69 2.91 4.28
N ILE A 1004 -15.96 3.22 4.46
CA ILE A 1004 -17.09 2.33 4.15
C ILE A 1004 -17.83 2.92 2.95
N THR A 1005 -17.90 2.15 1.87
CA THR A 1005 -18.34 2.65 0.56
C THR A 1005 -19.68 2.06 0.12
N GLY A 1006 -20.42 2.82 -0.69
CA GLY A 1006 -21.69 2.36 -1.25
C GLY A 1006 -22.82 2.23 -0.21
N LEU A 1007 -22.92 3.18 0.73
CA LEU A 1007 -24.06 3.31 1.65
C LEU A 1007 -25.31 3.81 0.93
N GLU A 1008 -25.87 2.92 0.12
CA GLU A 1008 -27.00 3.15 -0.78
C GLU A 1008 -28.07 2.09 -0.53
N ASP A 1009 -29.35 2.47 -0.51
CA ASP A 1009 -30.45 1.51 -0.36
C ASP A 1009 -30.46 0.52 -1.55
N GLY A 1010 -30.50 -0.78 -1.24
CA GLY A 1010 -30.36 -1.86 -2.20
C GLY A 1010 -28.90 -2.20 -2.56
N LEU A 1011 -27.92 -1.60 -1.89
CA LEU A 1011 -26.53 -2.06 -1.86
C LEU A 1011 -26.09 -2.33 -0.41
N LEU A 1012 -26.23 -1.36 0.49
CA LEU A 1012 -26.05 -1.54 1.94
C LEU A 1012 -27.12 -0.70 2.65
N PRO A 1013 -28.27 -1.28 3.03
CA PRO A 1013 -28.57 -2.72 3.03
C PRO A 1013 -28.81 -3.34 1.64
N LEU A 1014 -28.37 -4.58 1.46
CA LEU A 1014 -28.63 -5.41 0.26
C LEU A 1014 -29.92 -6.23 0.43
N TYR A 1015 -30.90 -6.05 -0.47
CA TYR A 1015 -32.14 -6.83 -0.49
C TYR A 1015 -32.14 -7.85 -1.65
N MET A 1016 -32.41 -9.12 -1.36
CA MET A 1016 -32.59 -10.16 -2.37
C MET A 1016 -34.09 -10.46 -2.55
N GLY A 1017 -34.83 -9.57 -3.21
CA GLY A 1017 -36.28 -9.76 -3.44
C GLY A 1017 -37.04 -8.46 -3.70
N SER A 1018 -38.34 -8.56 -4.01
CA SER A 1018 -39.21 -7.44 -4.39
C SER A 1018 -39.99 -6.79 -3.23
N SER A 1019 -39.90 -7.30 -1.99
CA SER A 1019 -40.57 -6.67 -0.84
C SER A 1019 -39.73 -6.81 0.43
N ILE A 1020 -39.61 -5.70 1.16
CA ILE A 1020 -39.08 -5.63 2.54
C ILE A 1020 -40.20 -6.02 3.54
N ASP A 1021 -41.43 -6.18 3.05
CA ASP A 1021 -42.62 -6.44 3.87
C ASP A 1021 -42.68 -7.92 4.30
N GLY A 1022 -42.60 -8.17 5.61
CA GLY A 1022 -42.68 -9.49 6.26
C GLY A 1022 -41.53 -9.78 7.22
N GLU A 1023 -41.67 -10.80 8.07
CA GLU A 1023 -40.67 -11.19 9.09
C GLU A 1023 -39.28 -11.50 8.47
N ASP A 1024 -39.23 -12.13 7.30
CA ASP A 1024 -37.97 -12.43 6.59
C ASP A 1024 -37.23 -11.16 6.14
N GLY A 1025 -37.98 -10.11 5.77
CA GLY A 1025 -37.43 -8.82 5.34
C GLY A 1025 -36.82 -8.03 6.50
N GLU A 1026 -37.44 -8.11 7.68
CA GLU A 1026 -36.95 -7.50 8.91
C GLU A 1026 -35.68 -8.18 9.41
N GLN A 1027 -35.65 -9.52 9.44
CA GLN A 1027 -34.44 -10.28 9.79
C GLN A 1027 -33.26 -9.97 8.86
N GLN A 1028 -33.51 -9.84 7.54
CA GLN A 1028 -32.48 -9.46 6.58
C GLN A 1028 -31.96 -8.04 6.84
N LEU A 1029 -32.85 -7.11 7.20
CA LEU A 1029 -32.47 -5.74 7.55
C LEU A 1029 -31.59 -5.71 8.80
N GLU A 1030 -31.94 -6.47 9.82
CA GLU A 1030 -31.17 -6.58 11.06
C GLU A 1030 -29.78 -7.18 10.85
N GLU A 1031 -29.65 -8.16 9.95
CA GLU A 1031 -28.35 -8.73 9.57
C GLU A 1031 -27.49 -7.71 8.82
N GLU A 1032 -28.05 -6.98 7.85
CA GLU A 1032 -27.32 -5.92 7.14
C GLU A 1032 -26.93 -4.76 8.10
N ARG A 1033 -27.73 -4.51 9.15
CA ARG A 1033 -27.39 -3.55 10.20
C ARG A 1033 -26.24 -4.02 11.07
N ARG A 1034 -26.24 -5.30 11.50
CA ARG A 1034 -25.08 -5.95 12.17
C ARG A 1034 -23.83 -5.87 11.30
N LEU A 1035 -23.96 -6.05 9.99
CA LEU A 1035 -22.85 -5.94 9.05
C LEU A 1035 -22.25 -4.52 9.00
N LEU A 1036 -23.09 -3.48 8.97
CA LEU A 1036 -22.60 -2.10 9.08
C LEU A 1036 -21.99 -1.82 10.45
N TYR A 1037 -22.60 -2.30 11.54
CA TYR A 1037 -22.06 -2.20 12.90
C TYR A 1037 -20.64 -2.78 13.02
N VAL A 1038 -20.42 -3.97 12.45
CA VAL A 1038 -19.07 -4.56 12.35
C VAL A 1038 -18.12 -3.63 11.60
N GLY A 1039 -18.55 -3.06 10.47
CA GLY A 1039 -17.79 -2.09 9.68
C GLY A 1039 -17.38 -0.84 10.46
N LEU A 1040 -18.33 -0.19 11.15
CA LEU A 1040 -18.09 1.01 11.96
C LEU A 1040 -17.03 0.73 13.02
N THR A 1041 -17.13 -0.42 13.68
CA THR A 1041 -16.24 -0.83 14.80
C THR A 1041 -14.89 -1.40 14.35
N ARG A 1042 -14.57 -1.34 13.04
CA ARG A 1042 -13.22 -1.58 12.53
C ARG A 1042 -12.33 -0.35 12.64
N ALA A 1043 -12.94 0.85 12.65
CA ALA A 1043 -12.21 2.11 12.71
C ALA A 1043 -11.77 2.43 14.14
N THR A 1044 -10.52 2.85 14.32
CA THR A 1044 -10.03 3.31 15.64
C THR A 1044 -10.11 4.83 15.77
N THR A 1045 -9.61 5.61 14.79
CA THR A 1045 -9.54 7.08 14.87
C THR A 1045 -10.44 7.81 13.88
N THR A 1046 -10.47 7.37 12.61
CA THR A 1046 -11.15 8.12 11.55
C THR A 1046 -11.98 7.19 10.66
N LEU A 1047 -13.22 7.58 10.41
CA LEU A 1047 -14.18 6.81 9.61
C LEU A 1047 -14.86 7.69 8.56
N PHE A 1048 -14.77 7.29 7.29
CA PHE A 1048 -15.47 7.91 6.18
C PHE A 1048 -16.58 6.99 5.68
N LEU A 1049 -17.79 7.52 5.59
CA LEU A 1049 -18.96 6.87 5.02
C LEU A 1049 -19.29 7.53 3.69
N THR A 1050 -19.33 6.76 2.60
CA THR A 1050 -19.57 7.30 1.25
C THR A 1050 -20.76 6.66 0.56
N TRP A 1051 -21.47 7.44 -0.26
CA TRP A 1051 -22.55 6.96 -1.11
C TRP A 1051 -22.61 7.74 -2.43
N CYS A 1052 -23.09 7.11 -3.50
CA CYS A 1052 -23.23 7.74 -4.82
C CYS A 1052 -24.69 8.14 -5.13
N LYS A 1053 -24.87 9.28 -5.81
CA LYS A 1053 -26.17 9.71 -6.33
C LYS A 1053 -26.66 8.78 -7.44
N GLU A 1054 -25.75 8.30 -8.29
CA GLU A 1054 -26.06 7.38 -9.38
C GLU A 1054 -24.97 6.30 -9.50
N ARG A 1055 -25.36 5.02 -9.59
CA ARG A 1055 -24.43 3.88 -9.70
C ARG A 1055 -24.88 2.89 -10.78
N SER A 1056 -23.91 2.29 -11.47
CA SER A 1056 -24.13 1.14 -12.33
C SER A 1056 -24.11 -0.14 -11.48
N ARG A 1057 -25.12 -1.01 -11.66
CA ARG A 1057 -25.17 -2.33 -11.03
C ARG A 1057 -25.00 -3.40 -12.10
N TYR A 1058 -24.11 -4.37 -11.89
CA TYR A 1058 -23.84 -5.50 -12.79
C TYR A 1058 -23.56 -5.10 -14.25
N GLY A 1059 -22.84 -3.98 -14.48
CA GLY A 1059 -22.53 -3.50 -15.83
C GLY A 1059 -23.69 -2.83 -16.56
N GLY A 1060 -24.83 -2.60 -15.90
CA GLY A 1060 -25.97 -1.87 -16.45
C GLY A 1060 -25.77 -0.35 -16.55
N PRO A 1061 -26.75 0.42 -17.05
CA PRO A 1061 -26.67 1.87 -17.08
C PRO A 1061 -26.63 2.47 -15.67
N LEU A 1062 -26.09 3.69 -15.54
CA LEU A 1062 -26.16 4.47 -14.30
C LEU A 1062 -27.64 4.67 -13.92
N ARG A 1063 -27.98 4.33 -12.67
CA ARG A 1063 -29.32 4.55 -12.11
C ARG A 1063 -29.23 5.43 -10.88
N PRO A 1064 -30.22 6.29 -10.62
CA PRO A 1064 -30.33 7.02 -9.36
C PRO A 1064 -30.34 6.07 -8.17
N CYS A 1065 -29.63 6.45 -7.13
CA CYS A 1065 -29.55 5.74 -5.86
C CYS A 1065 -30.08 6.62 -4.74
N THR A 1066 -30.73 5.97 -3.77
CA THR A 1066 -31.18 6.60 -2.52
C THR A 1066 -30.09 6.34 -1.47
N PRO A 1067 -29.73 7.33 -0.63
CA PRO A 1067 -28.82 7.08 0.48
C PRO A 1067 -29.36 5.97 1.38
N SER A 1068 -28.46 5.18 1.97
CA SER A 1068 -28.83 4.12 2.91
C SER A 1068 -29.66 4.68 4.05
N ARG A 1069 -30.75 3.99 4.38
CA ARG A 1069 -31.56 4.31 5.57
C ARG A 1069 -30.76 4.28 6.87
N PHE A 1070 -29.70 3.47 6.94
CA PHE A 1070 -28.82 3.39 8.11
C PHE A 1070 -28.14 4.71 8.43
N LEU A 1071 -27.94 5.61 7.44
CA LEU A 1071 -27.42 6.95 7.70
C LEU A 1071 -28.36 7.82 8.54
N GLN A 1072 -29.67 7.54 8.52
CA GLN A 1072 -30.68 8.23 9.33
C GLN A 1072 -30.76 7.68 10.75
N GLU A 1073 -30.33 6.44 10.95
CA GLU A 1073 -30.26 5.76 12.25
C GLU A 1073 -29.01 6.21 13.05
N LEU A 1074 -28.05 6.88 12.40
CA LEU A 1074 -26.87 7.43 13.06
C LEU A 1074 -27.16 8.77 13.77
N PRO A 1075 -26.53 9.04 14.93
CA PRO A 1075 -26.63 10.31 15.63
C PRO A 1075 -26.09 11.46 14.78
N ALA A 1076 -26.93 12.47 14.49
CA ALA A 1076 -26.52 13.65 13.72
C ALA A 1076 -25.33 14.41 14.33
N ALA A 1077 -25.14 14.33 15.65
CA ALA A 1077 -24.01 14.95 16.35
C ALA A 1077 -22.70 14.15 16.22
N SER A 1078 -22.75 12.89 15.80
CA SER A 1078 -21.58 12.01 15.73
C SER A 1078 -20.86 12.07 14.38
N PHE A 1079 -21.41 12.79 13.38
CA PHE A 1079 -20.79 12.89 12.07
C PHE A 1079 -20.85 14.26 11.43
N THR A 1080 -19.87 14.53 10.57
CA THR A 1080 -19.80 15.76 9.77
C THR A 1080 -20.09 15.46 8.31
N ASN A 1081 -21.09 16.13 7.74
CA ASN A 1081 -21.32 16.09 6.30
C ASN A 1081 -20.28 16.95 5.58
N LEU A 1082 -19.52 16.32 4.70
CA LEU A 1082 -18.56 17.03 3.87
C LEU A 1082 -19.27 17.70 2.68
N PRO A 1083 -18.80 18.88 2.23
CA PRO A 1083 -19.36 19.53 1.06
C PRO A 1083 -19.26 18.60 -0.15
N THR A 1084 -20.27 18.64 -1.02
CA THR A 1084 -20.20 17.85 -2.26
C THR A 1084 -19.01 18.35 -3.07
N PRO A 1085 -18.03 17.48 -3.44
CA PRO A 1085 -16.90 17.90 -4.24
C PRO A 1085 -17.44 18.46 -5.54
N GLU A 1086 -17.16 19.75 -5.78
CA GLU A 1086 -17.43 20.34 -7.09
C GLU A 1086 -16.73 19.46 -8.14
N PRO A 1087 -17.38 19.14 -9.27
CA PRO A 1087 -16.68 18.43 -10.34
C PRO A 1087 -15.44 19.24 -10.66
N ILE A 1088 -14.26 18.64 -10.41
CA ILE A 1088 -13.00 19.19 -10.88
C ILE A 1088 -13.24 19.34 -12.37
N ARG A 1089 -13.45 20.58 -12.83
CA ARG A 1089 -13.53 20.85 -14.26
C ARG A 1089 -12.26 20.25 -14.81
N SER A 1090 -12.39 19.13 -15.54
CA SER A 1090 -11.30 18.69 -16.37
C SER A 1090 -10.93 19.95 -17.15
N ARG A 1091 -9.71 20.42 -16.98
CA ARG A 1091 -9.12 21.25 -18.02
C ARG A 1091 -8.91 20.27 -19.18
N THR A 1092 -10.02 19.89 -19.82
CA THR A 1092 -10.03 19.87 -21.27
C THR A 1092 -9.39 21.18 -21.64
N SER A 1093 -8.21 21.08 -22.22
CA SER A 1093 -7.66 22.17 -23.00
C SER A 1093 -8.71 22.48 -24.06
N ARG A 1094 -9.72 23.30 -23.71
CA ARG A 1094 -10.43 24.07 -24.72
C ARG A 1094 -9.32 24.80 -25.45
N PRO A 1095 -9.12 24.57 -26.75
CA PRO A 1095 -8.25 25.42 -27.51
C PRO A 1095 -8.84 26.81 -27.35
N ARG A 1096 -8.22 27.66 -26.54
CA ARG A 1096 -8.39 29.09 -26.70
C ARG A 1096 -7.71 29.39 -28.03
N GLN A 1097 -8.49 29.24 -29.09
CA GLN A 1097 -8.28 29.92 -30.34
C GLN A 1097 -8.14 31.39 -29.96
N LEU A 1098 -6.91 31.88 -29.91
CA LEU A 1098 -6.60 33.30 -29.91
C LEU A 1098 -6.91 33.81 -31.30
N SER A 1099 -8.19 33.99 -31.63
CA SER A 1099 -8.57 34.94 -32.66
C SER A 1099 -8.39 36.31 -32.02
N LEU A 1100 -7.23 36.96 -32.27
CA LEU A 1100 -7.01 38.40 -32.21
C LEU A 1100 -5.56 38.72 -32.62
N PHE A 1101 -5.28 38.47 -33.89
CA PHE A 1101 -4.45 39.26 -34.82
C PHE A 1101 -4.89 38.80 -36.22
N SER A 1102 -5.85 39.45 -36.90
CA SER A 1102 -5.73 40.76 -37.59
C SER A 1102 -4.60 41.66 -37.17
#